data_AF-A0A6P0NC75-F1
#
_entry.id   AF-A0A6P0NC75-F1
#
_cell.length_a   1.000
_cell.length_b   1.000
_cell.length_c   1.000
_cell.angle_alpha   90.00
_cell.angle_beta   90.00
_cell.angle_gamma   90.00
#
_symmetry.space_group_name_H-M   'P 1'
#
loop_
_entity.id
_entity.type
_entity.pdbx_description
1 polymer ?
#
loop_
_entity_poly.entity_id
_entity_poly.type
_entity_poly.pdbx_seq_one_letter_code
_entity_poly.pdbx_strand_id
1 'polypeptide(L)'
;MSNNTEGLPQWNEPVRAVFEKDNKVYLFSQSQYAIYDPESKATIQINTIKGNWVWPSRFDNFDAAFQHESQAYLVSGNEYVKVKEFVTKENAKYDIIRLSSMTGSKLSQKLFAHGIDDLFSLRNQEIDEVPKFTKEDEKGDTIIEVNPNRVETLPLHSHLEFRGANGLHYWELFFHAPLLIAQSMNTQQKFAEAKKWFEYIFDPTDEVEYWKFLPFLSVDIEALITRITSYARALNLDATAVIGLLQPYEEEFEGQRELSSTERKDLENLPKSNIFTTLKANVDQLDQDNPNAKALAETLEMVIRLPIRYGFMVPDQTSSQPQIQAYLKDPFDPHAIARLRRIAYRRTTVMAYIDNLIDWGDQLFRQYTRESINEARMHYILAYDLLGQKPENTGTRLLSDSKPFGRDGNNGIVGIHDQGAEQDSSEYDFLFDVSGDNRDQKSLTFAANIHSSVTQPYFYIPENQNLIDYWDRIEDRLYKIRHSLNIMGIKQPLPLFQPPIDPMALVRAVAGGGGIGGAIAGLSVAVPHYRFNFMLNKARELVGKLNQFGGELLGAIEKKDSEALSLLQNRHEKEIIEVTSRIKEAQLNEALESLKSLDENKRSAETQKEHYDNLIDEGMITPEQVQVWSMKAAVGLHGLAAGIKITAAATATTVPDVAIGPPFASHVKQGGSGASEGLNTAADVITTGAEAVSMGGEVAGIYAQYQRSKEDWDLQQKMAESEIKQLEAQIEGAKLQIQVARLEIQSTEKEIKQNESMKRFMTSKFSNEQLYQWMTSKLSGLYFQTYKLAHDMALAAEKAYQFERGLKESEVSFIGGMYWDSLRKGLLSGDSLGHDLDRMEKAYIDTNSRALEIGKHISLAELDPMAFIQLKTKGTCEFNLSEALFDYDFQGHYNRQIKTIAIEIDAGEGKTVNATLTQLRHKTVMEPNAKAVKYLLNPNGKEPRSIRSDWRTTQQIALGDIGEYDEPNGLFELRLDDERFLPFEGTGAVSTWRLELSGKRGSYNLNDLNQVTIKLKYTALNGGSTFASAVKGMLKPYPTATYFNLSQMFPNEWYAFVYGDTEDLKIKITREMLPNFSGSKITGLVPHYEMQGEGQVSLIMNDDDDLTLKHGKFNEANGLMLRSSGATWNFKAKGDKKSLSNLGLVVMYKAVV
;
A
#
# COMPACT_ATOMS: atom_id res chain seq x y z
N MET A 1 -65.05 -54.70 -62.23
CA MET A 1 -64.70 -53.55 -61.38
C MET A 1 -65.96 -52.77 -61.12
N SER A 2 -66.44 -52.75 -59.88
CA SER A 2 -67.56 -51.91 -59.47
C SER A 2 -67.02 -50.49 -59.26
N ASN A 3 -67.48 -49.54 -60.08
CA ASN A 3 -67.13 -48.13 -59.88
C ASN A 3 -67.98 -47.59 -58.72
N ASN A 4 -67.33 -47.25 -57.60
CA ASN A 4 -67.95 -46.44 -56.56
C ASN A 4 -67.60 -44.99 -56.84
N THR A 5 -68.59 -44.16 -57.19
CA THR A 5 -68.36 -42.80 -57.70
C THR A 5 -68.68 -41.68 -56.73
N GLU A 6 -69.07 -41.97 -55.49
CA GLU A 6 -69.34 -40.95 -54.46
C GLU A 6 -68.85 -41.40 -53.08
N GLY A 7 -67.85 -40.70 -52.51
CA GLY A 7 -67.34 -40.94 -51.15
C GLY A 7 -66.31 -42.07 -51.01
N LEU A 8 -65.62 -42.10 -49.86
CA LEU A 8 -64.54 -43.05 -49.53
C LEU A 8 -64.83 -44.49 -50.01
N PRO A 9 -63.82 -45.22 -50.49
CA PRO A 9 -64.01 -46.62 -50.86
C PRO A 9 -64.53 -47.43 -49.66
N GLN A 10 -65.59 -48.22 -49.86
CA GLN A 10 -66.10 -49.14 -48.83
C GLN A 10 -65.41 -50.53 -48.87
N TRP A 11 -64.21 -50.62 -49.46
CA TRP A 11 -63.48 -51.88 -49.51
C TRP A 11 -62.58 -52.04 -48.29
N ASN A 12 -62.30 -53.27 -47.83
CA ASN A 12 -61.50 -53.51 -46.62
C ASN A 12 -60.01 -53.79 -46.93
N GLU A 13 -59.49 -53.34 -48.08
CA GLU A 13 -58.09 -53.55 -48.48
C GLU A 13 -57.26 -52.25 -48.39
N PRO A 14 -55.95 -52.32 -48.05
CA PRO A 14 -55.11 -51.15 -47.88
C PRO A 14 -54.84 -50.44 -49.21
N VAL A 15 -54.83 -49.10 -49.16
CA VAL A 15 -54.49 -48.25 -50.31
C VAL A 15 -53.02 -48.46 -50.69
N ARG A 16 -52.76 -48.85 -51.93
CA ARG A 16 -51.40 -49.16 -52.44
C ARG A 16 -50.78 -48.03 -53.24
N ALA A 17 -51.59 -47.18 -53.86
CA ALA A 17 -51.13 -46.02 -54.60
C ALA A 17 -52.18 -44.90 -54.56
N VAL A 18 -51.68 -43.67 -54.58
CA VAL A 18 -52.50 -42.45 -54.66
C VAL A 18 -52.03 -41.65 -55.87
N PHE A 19 -52.96 -41.23 -56.71
CA PHE A 19 -52.67 -40.44 -57.91
C PHE A 19 -53.65 -39.28 -58.05
N GLU A 20 -53.16 -38.10 -58.38
CA GLU A 20 -54.01 -36.93 -58.56
C GLU A 20 -54.09 -36.55 -60.04
N LYS A 21 -55.32 -36.34 -60.52
CA LYS A 21 -55.58 -35.91 -61.91
C LYS A 21 -56.87 -35.12 -62.01
N ASP A 22 -56.85 -34.00 -62.72
CA ASP A 22 -58.02 -33.16 -63.00
C ASP A 22 -58.80 -32.76 -61.72
N ASN A 23 -58.06 -32.36 -60.68
CA ASN A 23 -58.56 -31.93 -59.35
C ASN A 23 -59.34 -33.01 -58.59
N LYS A 24 -59.08 -34.29 -58.89
CA LYS A 24 -59.62 -35.45 -58.18
C LYS A 24 -58.47 -36.35 -57.74
N VAL A 25 -58.60 -36.89 -56.53
CA VAL A 25 -57.63 -37.83 -55.98
C VAL A 25 -58.12 -39.26 -56.23
N TYR A 26 -57.29 -40.10 -56.81
CA TYR A 26 -57.58 -41.49 -57.11
C TYR A 26 -56.81 -42.38 -56.13
N LEU A 27 -57.54 -43.20 -55.38
CA LEU A 27 -56.99 -44.20 -54.46
C LEU A 27 -57.08 -45.57 -55.11
N PHE A 28 -55.96 -46.30 -55.15
CA PHE A 28 -55.86 -47.61 -55.78
C PHE A 28 -55.61 -48.71 -54.75
N SER A 29 -56.40 -49.78 -54.82
CA SER A 29 -56.07 -51.10 -54.26
C SER A 29 -55.67 -52.08 -55.39
N GLN A 30 -55.12 -53.24 -55.07
CA GLN A 30 -54.56 -54.22 -56.02
C GLN A 30 -55.47 -54.56 -57.21
N SER A 31 -56.79 -54.55 -57.03
CA SER A 31 -57.76 -54.95 -58.08
C SER A 31 -58.85 -53.91 -58.39
N GLN A 32 -58.84 -52.74 -57.74
CA GLN A 32 -59.92 -51.74 -57.83
C GLN A 32 -59.39 -50.30 -57.61
N TYR A 33 -60.09 -49.27 -58.12
CA TYR A 33 -59.77 -47.84 -57.89
C TYR A 33 -61.03 -47.06 -57.44
N ALA A 34 -60.84 -46.04 -56.60
CA ALA A 34 -61.91 -45.16 -56.09
C ALA A 34 -61.51 -43.70 -56.25
N ILE A 35 -62.49 -42.85 -56.53
CA ILE A 35 -62.29 -41.40 -56.65
C ILE A 35 -62.63 -40.77 -55.30
N TYR A 36 -61.62 -40.21 -54.65
CA TYR A 36 -61.72 -39.53 -53.39
C TYR A 36 -62.03 -38.04 -53.60
N ASP A 37 -63.05 -37.57 -52.89
CA ASP A 37 -63.42 -36.16 -52.80
C ASP A 37 -62.86 -35.57 -51.48
N PRO A 38 -61.82 -34.70 -51.57
CA PRO A 38 -61.20 -34.06 -50.42
C PRO A 38 -62.11 -33.04 -49.69
N GLU A 39 -63.26 -32.65 -50.25
CA GLU A 39 -64.29 -31.83 -49.58
C GLU A 39 -65.30 -32.65 -48.76
N SER A 40 -65.25 -33.99 -48.83
CA SER A 40 -66.02 -34.83 -47.90
C SER A 40 -65.58 -34.55 -46.44
N LYS A 41 -66.51 -34.61 -45.49
CA LYS A 41 -66.21 -34.30 -44.08
C LYS A 41 -65.27 -35.36 -43.52
N ALA A 42 -63.99 -35.02 -43.36
CA ALA A 42 -63.03 -35.82 -42.62
C ALA A 42 -63.64 -36.27 -41.29
N THR A 43 -63.49 -37.55 -40.95
CA THR A 43 -64.08 -38.10 -39.74
C THR A 43 -63.50 -37.44 -38.49
N ILE A 44 -62.26 -36.92 -38.59
CA ILE A 44 -61.55 -36.22 -37.52
C ILE A 44 -60.68 -35.10 -38.12
N GLN A 45 -60.73 -33.90 -37.52
CA GLN A 45 -59.77 -32.82 -37.76
C GLN A 45 -58.85 -32.67 -36.55
N ILE A 46 -57.55 -32.62 -36.76
CA ILE A 46 -56.58 -32.31 -35.71
C ILE A 46 -56.05 -30.89 -35.92
N ASN A 47 -56.06 -30.09 -34.87
CA ASN A 47 -55.40 -28.78 -34.84
C ASN A 47 -53.90 -28.93 -34.56
N THR A 48 -53.16 -27.85 -34.84
CA THR A 48 -51.70 -27.66 -34.87
C THR A 48 -50.88 -28.55 -33.93
N ILE A 49 -49.88 -29.25 -34.48
CA ILE A 49 -48.90 -30.04 -33.75
C ILE A 49 -47.84 -29.07 -33.18
N LYS A 50 -47.88 -28.78 -31.88
CA LYS A 50 -46.79 -28.08 -31.17
C LYS A 50 -46.15 -29.01 -30.13
N GLY A 51 -44.88 -29.34 -30.34
CA GLY A 51 -43.95 -29.72 -29.27
C GLY A 51 -43.81 -31.20 -28.91
N ASN A 52 -44.72 -32.10 -29.30
CA ASN A 52 -44.52 -33.56 -29.20
C ASN A 52 -45.44 -34.31 -30.16
N TRP A 53 -44.96 -35.39 -30.79
CA TRP A 53 -45.76 -36.23 -31.68
C TRP A 53 -46.80 -37.00 -30.85
N VAL A 54 -48.05 -36.55 -30.84
CA VAL A 54 -49.16 -37.31 -30.23
C VAL A 54 -50.06 -37.80 -31.36
N TRP A 55 -50.03 -39.10 -31.60
CA TRP A 55 -50.95 -39.75 -32.54
C TRP A 55 -52.38 -39.66 -31.98
N PRO A 56 -53.39 -39.35 -32.79
CA PRO A 56 -54.79 -39.57 -32.43
C PRO A 56 -55.00 -40.98 -31.88
N SER A 57 -55.55 -41.07 -30.67
CA SER A 57 -55.98 -42.34 -30.10
C SER A 57 -56.99 -43.01 -31.05
N ARG A 58 -56.65 -44.19 -31.59
CA ARG A 58 -57.36 -45.05 -32.58
C ARG A 58 -56.74 -45.14 -33.98
N PHE A 59 -55.63 -44.46 -34.21
CA PHE A 59 -55.02 -44.38 -35.51
C PHE A 59 -53.54 -44.67 -35.23
N ASP A 60 -53.12 -45.94 -35.23
CA ASP A 60 -51.74 -46.30 -34.81
C ASP A 60 -50.85 -46.60 -36.03
N ASN A 61 -51.46 -46.85 -37.20
CA ASN A 61 -50.83 -47.04 -38.51
C ASN A 61 -51.74 -46.49 -39.62
N PHE A 62 -51.16 -46.02 -40.73
CA PHE A 62 -51.90 -45.55 -41.91
C PHE A 62 -51.45 -46.29 -43.18
N ASP A 63 -52.38 -46.49 -44.11
CA ASP A 63 -52.13 -47.19 -45.38
C ASP A 63 -51.56 -46.24 -46.44
N ALA A 64 -51.98 -44.97 -46.41
CA ALA A 64 -51.48 -43.94 -47.32
C ALA A 64 -51.50 -42.55 -46.68
N ALA A 65 -50.59 -41.69 -47.13
CA ALA A 65 -50.58 -40.26 -46.83
C ALA A 65 -50.43 -39.48 -48.13
N PHE A 66 -51.20 -38.41 -48.28
CA PHE A 66 -51.07 -37.52 -49.44
C PHE A 66 -51.42 -36.08 -49.06
N GLN A 67 -50.97 -35.15 -49.89
CA GLN A 67 -51.25 -33.74 -49.76
C GLN A 67 -52.22 -33.32 -50.85
N HIS A 68 -53.22 -32.53 -50.49
CA HIS A 68 -54.09 -31.85 -51.44
C HIS A 68 -54.21 -30.40 -50.95
N GLU A 69 -53.85 -29.44 -51.81
CA GLU A 69 -53.63 -28.03 -51.45
C GLU A 69 -52.63 -27.84 -50.28
N SER A 70 -52.96 -27.02 -49.27
CA SER A 70 -52.11 -26.71 -48.12
C SER A 70 -52.35 -27.62 -46.91
N GLN A 71 -53.05 -28.74 -47.10
CA GLN A 71 -53.47 -29.65 -46.03
C GLN A 71 -53.00 -31.08 -46.29
N ALA A 72 -52.58 -31.74 -45.21
CA ALA A 72 -52.14 -33.14 -45.27
C ALA A 72 -53.26 -34.08 -44.82
N TYR A 73 -53.40 -35.19 -45.54
CA TYR A 73 -54.42 -36.22 -45.31
C TYR A 73 -53.74 -37.56 -45.04
N LEU A 74 -54.13 -38.21 -43.94
CA LEU A 74 -53.67 -39.56 -43.55
C LEU A 74 -54.85 -40.53 -43.64
N VAL A 75 -54.68 -41.65 -44.34
CA VAL A 75 -55.74 -42.63 -44.62
C VAL A 75 -55.40 -43.99 -44.01
N SER A 76 -56.34 -44.60 -43.29
CA SER A 76 -56.22 -45.96 -42.74
C SER A 76 -57.54 -46.70 -42.91
N GLY A 77 -57.55 -47.78 -43.71
CA GLY A 77 -58.77 -48.47 -44.11
C GLY A 77 -59.82 -47.54 -44.71
N ASN A 78 -60.98 -47.45 -44.04
CA ASN A 78 -62.12 -46.61 -44.46
C ASN A 78 -62.19 -45.28 -43.70
N GLU A 79 -61.17 -44.91 -42.93
CA GLU A 79 -61.11 -43.66 -42.19
C GLU A 79 -59.96 -42.78 -42.70
N TYR A 80 -60.11 -41.45 -42.58
CA TYR A 80 -59.02 -40.53 -42.84
C TYR A 80 -59.06 -39.32 -41.92
N VAL A 81 -57.88 -38.75 -41.68
CA VAL A 81 -57.68 -37.60 -40.80
C VAL A 81 -57.09 -36.45 -41.59
N LYS A 82 -57.64 -35.25 -41.36
CA LYS A 82 -57.21 -33.99 -41.97
C LYS A 82 -56.37 -33.18 -40.98
N VAL A 83 -55.15 -32.83 -41.37
CA VAL A 83 -54.21 -32.04 -40.56
C VAL A 83 -54.18 -30.59 -41.07
N LYS A 84 -54.51 -29.63 -40.20
CA LYS A 84 -54.73 -28.22 -40.61
C LYS A 84 -53.47 -27.45 -40.99
N GLU A 85 -52.33 -27.73 -40.36
CA GLU A 85 -51.05 -27.08 -40.65
C GLU A 85 -49.94 -28.13 -40.67
N PHE A 86 -49.30 -28.29 -41.83
CA PHE A 86 -48.13 -29.13 -41.99
C PHE A 86 -46.92 -28.23 -42.23
N VAL A 87 -45.92 -28.32 -41.35
CA VAL A 87 -44.67 -27.55 -41.51
C VAL A 87 -43.81 -28.25 -42.57
N THR A 88 -43.67 -27.64 -43.75
CA THR A 88 -42.77 -28.08 -44.82
C THR A 88 -41.43 -27.36 -44.73
N LYS A 89 -40.45 -27.82 -45.49
CA LYS A 89 -39.16 -27.11 -45.64
C LYS A 89 -39.34 -25.70 -46.21
N GLU A 90 -40.44 -25.36 -46.90
CA GLU A 90 -40.65 -24.00 -47.44
C GLU A 90 -41.26 -23.03 -46.43
N ASN A 91 -42.12 -23.49 -45.51
CA ASN A 91 -42.82 -22.62 -44.54
C ASN A 91 -42.25 -22.66 -43.10
N ALA A 92 -41.25 -23.51 -42.84
CA ALA A 92 -40.58 -23.57 -41.55
C ALA A 92 -39.91 -22.23 -41.18
N LYS A 93 -40.28 -21.73 -40.00
CA LYS A 93 -39.63 -20.64 -39.29
C LYS A 93 -38.53 -21.20 -38.39
N TYR A 94 -37.38 -20.56 -38.37
CA TYR A 94 -36.22 -20.99 -37.59
C TYR A 94 -35.89 -19.96 -36.51
N ASP A 95 -35.54 -20.47 -35.34
CA ASP A 95 -34.80 -19.72 -34.32
C ASP A 95 -33.32 -20.02 -34.45
N ILE A 96 -32.49 -18.98 -34.33
CA ILE A 96 -31.04 -19.14 -34.40
C ILE A 96 -30.49 -19.19 -32.98
N ILE A 97 -29.86 -20.32 -32.64
CA ILE A 97 -29.15 -20.51 -31.38
C ILE A 97 -27.65 -20.46 -31.67
N ARG A 98 -26.94 -19.52 -31.03
CA ARG A 98 -25.48 -19.42 -31.11
C ARG A 98 -24.85 -20.46 -30.18
N LEU A 99 -24.07 -21.38 -30.76
CA LEU A 99 -23.30 -22.38 -29.99
C LEU A 99 -21.86 -21.92 -29.71
N SER A 100 -21.24 -21.22 -30.66
CA SER A 100 -19.83 -20.79 -30.58
C SER A 100 -19.68 -19.28 -30.51
N SER A 101 -18.62 -18.82 -29.84
CA SER A 101 -18.22 -17.42 -29.75
C SER A 101 -16.78 -17.23 -30.24
N MET A 102 -16.52 -16.17 -31.00
CA MET A 102 -15.15 -15.71 -31.32
C MET A 102 -14.71 -14.53 -30.46
N THR A 103 -15.57 -14.07 -29.56
CA THR A 103 -15.38 -12.85 -28.75
C THR A 103 -14.28 -13.00 -27.71
N GLY A 104 -13.92 -14.24 -27.34
CA GLY A 104 -12.79 -14.53 -26.44
C GLY A 104 -11.46 -13.95 -26.92
N SER A 105 -11.22 -13.89 -28.24
CA SER A 105 -10.02 -13.25 -28.80
C SER A 105 -9.98 -11.74 -28.54
N LYS A 106 -11.12 -11.06 -28.63
CA LYS A 106 -11.27 -9.63 -28.32
C LYS A 106 -11.06 -9.37 -26.83
N LEU A 107 -11.67 -10.18 -25.96
CA LEU A 107 -11.49 -10.07 -24.51
C LEU A 107 -10.02 -10.30 -24.10
N SER A 108 -9.35 -11.27 -24.73
CA SER A 108 -7.92 -11.52 -24.52
C SER A 108 -7.07 -10.33 -24.96
N GLN A 109 -7.36 -9.73 -26.11
CA GLN A 109 -6.69 -8.50 -26.56
C GLN A 109 -6.87 -7.35 -25.58
N LYS A 110 -8.09 -7.15 -25.06
CA LYS A 110 -8.38 -6.11 -24.05
C LYS A 110 -7.59 -6.34 -22.75
N LEU A 111 -7.58 -7.57 -22.25
CA LEU A 111 -6.77 -7.96 -21.10
C LEU A 111 -5.27 -7.66 -21.32
N PHE A 112 -4.72 -8.03 -22.48
CA PHE A 112 -3.29 -7.80 -22.77
C PHE A 112 -2.95 -6.33 -23.03
N ALA A 113 -3.87 -5.55 -23.58
CA ALA A 113 -3.64 -4.15 -23.90
C ALA A 113 -3.81 -3.21 -22.69
N HIS A 114 -4.78 -3.50 -21.81
CA HIS A 114 -5.22 -2.57 -20.78
C HIS A 114 -5.34 -3.19 -19.36
N GLY A 115 -5.05 -4.48 -19.21
CA GLY A 115 -5.00 -5.16 -17.92
C GLY A 115 -6.34 -5.67 -17.40
N ILE A 116 -6.31 -6.12 -16.15
CA ILE A 116 -7.46 -6.76 -15.47
C ILE A 116 -8.59 -5.76 -15.18
N ASP A 117 -8.23 -4.53 -14.79
CA ASP A 117 -9.20 -3.47 -14.51
C ASP A 117 -10.08 -3.16 -15.74
N ASP A 118 -9.47 -3.14 -16.94
CA ASP A 118 -10.21 -2.95 -18.19
C ASP A 118 -11.05 -4.20 -18.52
N LEU A 119 -10.49 -5.42 -18.40
CA LEU A 119 -11.23 -6.66 -18.68
C LEU A 119 -12.57 -6.71 -17.93
N PHE A 120 -12.57 -6.39 -16.63
CA PHE A 120 -13.78 -6.46 -15.80
C PHE A 120 -14.70 -5.24 -15.90
N SER A 121 -14.34 -4.22 -16.68
CA SER A 121 -15.20 -3.06 -16.90
C SER A 121 -16.54 -3.45 -17.55
N LEU A 122 -17.60 -2.71 -17.22
CA LEU A 122 -18.93 -2.89 -17.83
C LEU A 122 -18.87 -2.74 -19.35
N ARG A 123 -18.07 -1.78 -19.84
CA ARG A 123 -17.84 -1.55 -21.27
C ARG A 123 -17.36 -2.80 -22.02
N ASN A 124 -16.52 -3.64 -21.40
CA ASN A 124 -16.03 -4.86 -22.04
C ASN A 124 -17.02 -6.03 -21.94
N GLN A 125 -18.02 -5.95 -21.06
CA GLN A 125 -19.18 -6.85 -21.03
C GLN A 125 -20.26 -6.44 -22.07
N GLU A 126 -20.26 -5.16 -22.46
CA GLU A 126 -21.09 -4.53 -23.50
C GLU A 126 -20.47 -4.66 -24.92
N ILE A 127 -19.52 -5.56 -25.12
CA ILE A 127 -19.00 -5.86 -26.47
C ILE A 127 -19.94 -6.82 -27.21
N ASP A 128 -20.20 -6.51 -28.47
CA ASP A 128 -20.99 -7.36 -29.36
C ASP A 128 -20.39 -8.77 -29.51
N GLU A 129 -21.26 -9.77 -29.36
CA GLU A 129 -20.93 -11.18 -29.53
C GLU A 129 -20.69 -11.51 -31.01
N VAL A 130 -19.54 -12.09 -31.34
CA VAL A 130 -19.11 -12.42 -32.71
C VAL A 130 -19.22 -13.94 -32.95
N PRO A 131 -19.79 -14.40 -34.09
CA PRO A 131 -20.28 -13.63 -35.25
C PRO A 131 -21.62 -12.93 -34.99
N LYS A 132 -21.80 -11.74 -35.60
CA LYS A 132 -23.06 -10.97 -35.58
C LYS A 132 -24.05 -11.59 -36.57
N PHE A 133 -25.33 -11.61 -36.25
CA PHE A 133 -26.38 -12.03 -37.19
C PHE A 133 -27.21 -10.82 -37.59
N THR A 134 -27.53 -10.70 -38.87
CA THR A 134 -28.31 -9.57 -39.38
C THR A 134 -29.41 -10.04 -40.34
N LYS A 135 -30.54 -9.33 -40.33
CA LYS A 135 -31.62 -9.43 -41.32
C LYS A 135 -31.47 -8.41 -42.45
N GLU A 136 -30.50 -7.51 -42.32
CA GLU A 136 -30.20 -6.41 -43.24
C GLU A 136 -28.96 -6.74 -44.08
N ASP A 137 -28.80 -6.04 -45.20
CA ASP A 137 -27.74 -6.27 -46.20
C ASP A 137 -26.37 -5.70 -45.71
N GLU A 138 -25.93 -6.09 -44.51
CA GLU A 138 -24.72 -5.63 -43.83
C GLU A 138 -23.55 -6.62 -44.06
N LYS A 139 -22.44 -6.13 -44.63
CA LYS A 139 -21.30 -6.99 -45.02
C LYS A 139 -20.11 -6.84 -44.08
N GLY A 140 -19.59 -7.97 -43.59
CA GLY A 140 -18.35 -8.04 -42.82
C GLY A 140 -17.86 -9.47 -42.61
N ASP A 141 -16.57 -9.65 -42.34
CA ASP A 141 -15.90 -10.96 -42.26
C ASP A 141 -16.49 -11.89 -41.18
N THR A 142 -17.22 -11.34 -40.21
CA THR A 142 -17.83 -12.08 -39.09
C THR A 142 -19.34 -11.80 -38.95
N ILE A 143 -20.00 -11.39 -40.04
CA ILE A 143 -21.45 -11.13 -40.08
C ILE A 143 -22.14 -12.23 -40.87
N ILE A 144 -23.15 -12.86 -40.26
CA ILE A 144 -23.98 -13.89 -40.87
C ILE A 144 -25.32 -13.27 -41.24
N GLU A 145 -25.55 -13.12 -42.54
CA GLU A 145 -26.82 -12.66 -43.08
C GLU A 145 -27.85 -13.81 -43.04
N VAL A 146 -29.05 -13.49 -42.55
CA VAL A 146 -30.13 -14.47 -42.39
C VAL A 146 -31.32 -14.06 -43.24
N ASN A 147 -32.09 -15.04 -43.70
CA ASN A 147 -33.30 -14.74 -44.46
C ASN A 147 -34.37 -14.15 -43.51
N PRO A 148 -34.74 -12.85 -43.65
CA PRO A 148 -35.65 -12.17 -42.72
C PRO A 148 -37.05 -12.77 -42.71
N ASN A 149 -37.45 -13.42 -43.80
CA ASN A 149 -38.76 -14.05 -43.94
C ASN A 149 -38.82 -15.44 -43.32
N ARG A 150 -37.68 -16.03 -42.96
CA ARG A 150 -37.58 -17.41 -42.44
C ARG A 150 -37.09 -17.49 -40.99
N VAL A 151 -36.44 -16.44 -40.49
CA VAL A 151 -35.92 -16.41 -39.12
C VAL A 151 -36.79 -15.49 -38.28
N GLU A 152 -37.38 -16.05 -37.22
CA GLU A 152 -38.23 -15.28 -36.31
C GLU A 152 -37.36 -14.46 -35.37
N THR A 153 -36.57 -15.14 -34.54
CA THR A 153 -35.69 -14.49 -33.57
C THR A 153 -34.24 -14.58 -33.97
N LEU A 154 -33.51 -13.49 -33.76
CA LEU A 154 -32.05 -13.47 -33.83
C LEU A 154 -31.47 -13.36 -32.42
N PRO A 155 -30.28 -13.94 -32.16
CA PRO A 155 -29.51 -13.67 -30.97
C PRO A 155 -28.83 -12.28 -31.07
N LEU A 156 -29.64 -11.25 -31.36
CA LEU A 156 -29.22 -9.85 -31.47
C LEU A 156 -29.06 -9.30 -30.06
N HIS A 157 -27.83 -9.33 -29.54
CA HIS A 157 -27.45 -8.61 -28.34
C HIS A 157 -26.23 -7.75 -28.70
N SER A 158 -26.31 -6.45 -28.41
CA SER A 158 -25.18 -5.51 -28.50
C SER A 158 -24.20 -5.67 -27.32
N HIS A 159 -24.15 -6.86 -26.73
CA HIS A 159 -23.37 -7.20 -25.54
C HIS A 159 -23.19 -8.73 -25.45
N LEU A 160 -22.34 -9.18 -24.52
CA LEU A 160 -22.07 -10.61 -24.31
C LEU A 160 -23.33 -11.39 -23.88
N GLU A 161 -23.47 -12.61 -24.39
CA GLU A 161 -24.68 -13.42 -24.18
C GLU A 161 -24.59 -14.32 -22.92
N PHE A 162 -24.90 -13.75 -21.75
CA PHE A 162 -24.87 -14.44 -20.44
C PHE A 162 -25.91 -15.56 -20.23
N ARG A 163 -26.75 -15.85 -21.23
CA ARG A 163 -27.78 -16.90 -21.21
C ARG A 163 -27.63 -17.94 -22.33
N GLY A 164 -26.73 -17.70 -23.30
CA GLY A 164 -26.50 -18.59 -24.44
C GLY A 164 -25.61 -19.77 -24.06
N ALA A 165 -25.19 -20.56 -25.06
CA ALA A 165 -24.36 -21.75 -24.83
C ALA A 165 -23.04 -21.44 -24.08
N ASN A 166 -22.45 -20.26 -24.31
CA ASN A 166 -21.23 -19.81 -23.62
C ASN A 166 -21.49 -18.98 -22.36
N GLY A 167 -22.77 -18.78 -21.99
CA GLY A 167 -23.16 -17.94 -20.87
C GLY A 167 -22.54 -18.38 -19.55
N LEU A 168 -22.45 -19.70 -19.30
CA LEU A 168 -21.81 -20.23 -18.09
C LEU A 168 -20.37 -19.75 -17.92
N HIS A 169 -19.58 -19.75 -19.00
CA HIS A 169 -18.19 -19.28 -18.96
C HIS A 169 -18.08 -17.79 -18.68
N TYR A 170 -19.02 -16.98 -19.17
CA TYR A 170 -19.06 -15.55 -18.84
C TYR A 170 -19.45 -15.31 -17.37
N TRP A 171 -20.37 -16.12 -16.82
CA TRP A 171 -20.67 -16.08 -15.38
C TRP A 171 -19.48 -16.51 -14.53
N GLU A 172 -18.75 -17.55 -14.95
CA GLU A 172 -17.52 -17.97 -14.29
C GLU A 172 -16.45 -16.87 -14.33
N LEU A 173 -16.22 -16.29 -15.50
CA LEU A 173 -15.20 -15.26 -15.71
C LEU A 173 -15.51 -13.97 -14.95
N PHE A 174 -16.69 -13.38 -15.14
CA PHE A 174 -17.02 -12.04 -14.64
C PHE A 174 -17.61 -12.00 -13.22
N PHE A 175 -18.08 -13.14 -12.68
CA PHE A 175 -18.69 -13.18 -11.34
C PHE A 175 -18.04 -14.20 -10.40
N HIS A 176 -18.02 -15.50 -10.75
CA HIS A 176 -17.55 -16.53 -9.80
C HIS A 176 -16.04 -16.45 -9.53
N ALA A 177 -15.21 -16.18 -10.56
CA ALA A 177 -13.78 -16.07 -10.39
C ALA A 177 -13.38 -14.86 -9.53
N PRO A 178 -13.85 -13.62 -9.78
CA PRO A 178 -13.56 -12.48 -8.91
C PRO A 178 -14.04 -12.70 -7.47
N LEU A 179 -15.23 -13.27 -7.28
CA LEU A 179 -15.78 -13.57 -5.95
C LEU A 179 -14.90 -14.57 -5.18
N LEU A 180 -14.50 -15.67 -5.84
CA LEU A 180 -13.66 -16.70 -5.23
C LEU A 180 -12.26 -16.16 -4.90
N ILE A 181 -11.67 -15.36 -5.80
CA ILE A 181 -10.37 -14.72 -5.57
C ILE A 181 -10.45 -13.77 -4.38
N ALA A 182 -11.49 -12.94 -4.31
CA ALA A 182 -11.71 -12.02 -3.19
C ALA A 182 -11.86 -12.77 -1.86
N GLN A 183 -12.68 -13.83 -1.82
CA GLN A 183 -12.85 -14.67 -0.62
C GLN A 183 -11.53 -15.36 -0.22
N SER A 184 -10.79 -15.91 -1.17
CA SER A 184 -9.49 -16.51 -0.88
C SER A 184 -8.49 -15.49 -0.33
N MET A 185 -8.45 -14.27 -0.87
CA MET A 185 -7.62 -13.19 -0.36
C MET A 185 -8.04 -12.74 1.04
N ASN A 186 -9.34 -12.67 1.33
CA ASN A 186 -9.85 -12.40 2.67
C ASN A 186 -9.38 -13.49 3.66
N THR A 187 -9.55 -14.78 3.33
CA THR A 187 -9.06 -15.88 4.20
C THR A 187 -7.55 -15.85 4.45
N GLN A 188 -6.78 -15.28 3.52
CA GLN A 188 -5.33 -15.05 3.64
C GLN A 188 -4.98 -13.70 4.32
N GLN A 189 -5.97 -12.95 4.83
CA GLN A 189 -5.83 -11.64 5.47
C GLN A 189 -5.29 -10.53 4.56
N LYS A 190 -5.48 -10.66 3.23
CA LYS A 190 -5.13 -9.65 2.22
C LYS A 190 -6.36 -8.78 1.90
N PHE A 191 -6.82 -8.03 2.90
CA PHE A 191 -8.14 -7.38 2.85
C PHE A 191 -8.25 -6.25 1.83
N ALA A 192 -7.17 -5.50 1.58
CA ALA A 192 -7.15 -4.42 0.61
C ALA A 192 -7.24 -4.99 -0.83
N GLU A 193 -6.51 -6.07 -1.11
CA GLU A 193 -6.59 -6.78 -2.37
C GLU A 193 -7.93 -7.48 -2.55
N ALA A 194 -8.45 -8.13 -1.49
CA ALA A 194 -9.77 -8.73 -1.49
C ALA A 194 -10.87 -7.69 -1.79
N LYS A 195 -10.81 -6.52 -1.16
CA LYS A 195 -11.70 -5.38 -1.45
C LYS A 195 -11.66 -5.01 -2.94
N LYS A 196 -10.46 -4.85 -3.53
CA LYS A 196 -10.32 -4.55 -4.96
C LYS A 196 -11.00 -5.61 -5.85
N TRP A 197 -10.89 -6.89 -5.49
CA TRP A 197 -11.52 -7.96 -6.26
C TRP A 197 -13.05 -7.99 -6.12
N PHE A 198 -13.58 -7.69 -4.93
CA PHE A 198 -15.02 -7.50 -4.77
C PHE A 198 -15.53 -6.29 -5.56
N GLU A 199 -14.74 -5.22 -5.67
CA GLU A 199 -15.08 -4.00 -6.43
C GLU A 199 -15.22 -4.22 -7.95
N TYR A 200 -14.69 -5.32 -8.50
CA TYR A 200 -15.01 -5.74 -9.87
C TYR A 200 -16.44 -6.30 -10.04
N ILE A 201 -17.16 -6.53 -8.93
CA ILE A 201 -18.56 -6.96 -8.94
C ILE A 201 -19.45 -5.87 -8.34
N PHE A 202 -19.06 -5.32 -7.18
CA PHE A 202 -19.80 -4.32 -6.42
C PHE A 202 -18.83 -3.26 -5.86
N ASP A 203 -18.90 -2.05 -6.41
CA ASP A 203 -18.12 -0.88 -5.99
C ASP A 203 -19.04 0.18 -5.39
N PRO A 204 -19.17 0.26 -4.06
CA PRO A 204 -20.04 1.24 -3.41
C PRO A 204 -19.54 2.69 -3.50
N THR A 205 -18.37 2.94 -4.10
CA THR A 205 -17.84 4.31 -4.28
C THR A 205 -18.24 4.95 -5.60
N ASP A 206 -18.80 4.17 -6.54
CA ASP A 206 -19.31 4.66 -7.81
C ASP A 206 -20.82 4.94 -7.71
N GLU A 207 -21.19 6.22 -7.64
CA GLU A 207 -22.59 6.67 -7.49
C GLU A 207 -23.48 6.30 -8.69
N VAL A 208 -22.90 5.97 -9.85
CA VAL A 208 -23.66 5.74 -11.10
C VAL A 208 -23.67 4.26 -11.48
N GLU A 209 -22.56 3.56 -11.28
CA GLU A 209 -22.37 2.18 -11.73
C GLU A 209 -21.84 1.28 -10.61
N TYR A 210 -22.46 1.28 -9.43
CA TYR A 210 -22.01 0.48 -8.28
C TYR A 210 -22.05 -1.04 -8.52
N TRP A 211 -22.92 -1.55 -9.39
CA TRP A 211 -22.85 -2.94 -9.87
C TRP A 211 -22.02 -3.04 -11.15
N LYS A 212 -20.85 -3.68 -11.07
CA LYS A 212 -19.92 -3.87 -12.20
C LYS A 212 -20.16 -5.13 -13.02
N PHE A 213 -21.24 -5.86 -12.73
CA PHE A 213 -21.64 -7.08 -13.44
C PHE A 213 -22.96 -6.89 -14.19
N LEU A 214 -22.93 -6.96 -15.52
CA LEU A 214 -24.06 -6.63 -16.41
C LEU A 214 -25.37 -7.36 -16.06
N PRO A 215 -25.37 -8.67 -15.72
CA PRO A 215 -26.58 -9.37 -15.32
C PRO A 215 -27.25 -8.85 -14.03
N PHE A 216 -26.55 -8.13 -13.16
CA PHE A 216 -27.15 -7.53 -11.96
C PHE A 216 -27.89 -6.22 -12.27
N LEU A 217 -27.38 -5.40 -13.21
CA LEU A 217 -28.02 -4.15 -13.64
C LEU A 217 -29.40 -4.35 -14.28
N SER A 218 -29.59 -5.44 -15.03
CA SER A 218 -30.86 -5.74 -15.71
C SER A 218 -32.06 -6.04 -14.79
N VAL A 219 -31.89 -5.94 -13.47
CA VAL A 219 -32.89 -6.28 -12.42
C VAL A 219 -32.85 -5.24 -11.28
N ASP A 220 -32.35 -4.04 -11.56
CA ASP A 220 -32.16 -2.96 -10.59
C ASP A 220 -32.69 -1.66 -11.21
N ILE A 221 -33.92 -1.29 -10.83
CA ILE A 221 -34.65 -0.19 -11.47
C ILE A 221 -34.00 1.16 -11.15
N GLU A 222 -33.52 1.35 -9.92
CA GLU A 222 -32.85 2.56 -9.48
C GLU A 222 -31.52 2.77 -10.23
N ALA A 223 -30.70 1.71 -10.36
CA ALA A 223 -29.47 1.77 -11.14
C ALA A 223 -29.73 2.10 -12.62
N LEU A 224 -30.79 1.51 -13.21
CA LEU A 224 -31.20 1.81 -14.58
C LEU A 224 -31.64 3.26 -14.75
N ILE A 225 -32.45 3.79 -13.83
CA ILE A 225 -32.89 5.20 -13.83
C ILE A 225 -31.68 6.14 -13.73
N THR A 226 -30.74 5.83 -12.86
CA THR A 226 -29.52 6.63 -12.66
C THR A 226 -28.64 6.65 -13.91
N ARG A 227 -28.43 5.50 -14.56
CA ARG A 227 -27.72 5.41 -15.85
C ARG A 227 -28.46 6.17 -16.95
N ILE A 228 -29.78 6.01 -17.08
CA ILE A 228 -30.58 6.75 -18.08
C ILE A 228 -30.45 8.26 -17.86
N THR A 229 -30.59 8.72 -16.61
CA THR A 229 -30.51 10.13 -16.24
C THR A 229 -29.15 10.73 -16.58
N SER A 230 -28.07 10.05 -16.20
CA SER A 230 -26.70 10.52 -16.41
C SER A 230 -26.35 10.64 -17.91
N TYR A 231 -26.60 9.59 -18.69
CA TYR A 231 -26.28 9.58 -20.12
C TYR A 231 -27.22 10.48 -20.94
N ALA A 232 -28.52 10.53 -20.62
CA ALA A 232 -29.45 11.44 -21.30
C ALA A 232 -29.07 12.91 -21.06
N ARG A 233 -28.67 13.26 -19.83
CA ARG A 233 -28.17 14.61 -19.51
C ARG A 233 -26.89 14.94 -20.27
N ALA A 234 -25.94 14.00 -20.37
CA ALA A 234 -24.71 14.20 -21.13
C ALA A 234 -24.97 14.42 -22.64
N LEU A 235 -26.08 13.91 -23.16
CA LEU A 235 -26.51 14.04 -24.54
C LEU A 235 -27.54 15.16 -24.78
N ASN A 236 -27.90 15.93 -23.75
CA ASN A 236 -28.98 16.93 -23.78
C ASN A 236 -30.34 16.37 -24.24
N LEU A 237 -30.65 15.12 -23.88
CA LEU A 237 -31.95 14.49 -24.13
C LEU A 237 -32.83 14.56 -22.87
N ASP A 238 -34.14 14.77 -23.06
CA ASP A 238 -35.11 14.67 -21.97
C ASP A 238 -35.60 13.23 -21.80
N ALA A 239 -35.17 12.59 -20.72
CA ALA A 239 -35.59 11.23 -20.34
C ALA A 239 -36.60 11.21 -19.18
N THR A 240 -37.06 12.38 -18.71
CA THR A 240 -37.87 12.51 -17.48
C THR A 240 -39.15 11.67 -17.52
N ALA A 241 -39.81 11.62 -18.69
CA ALA A 241 -41.02 10.84 -18.87
C ALA A 241 -40.78 9.32 -18.84
N VAL A 242 -39.63 8.84 -19.35
CA VAL A 242 -39.26 7.42 -19.29
C VAL A 242 -38.86 7.02 -17.88
N ILE A 243 -38.14 7.89 -17.16
CA ILE A 243 -37.80 7.69 -15.74
C ILE A 243 -39.07 7.56 -14.90
N GLY A 244 -40.06 8.43 -15.11
CA GLY A 244 -41.35 8.36 -14.40
C GLY A 244 -42.17 7.11 -14.70
N LEU A 245 -41.93 6.41 -15.82
CA LEU A 245 -42.56 5.12 -16.12
C LEU A 245 -41.86 3.95 -15.42
N LEU A 246 -40.59 4.09 -15.04
CA LEU A 246 -39.81 3.03 -14.40
C LEU A 246 -39.92 3.06 -12.88
N GLN A 247 -39.96 4.26 -12.30
CA GLN A 247 -39.98 4.48 -10.86
C GLN A 247 -41.05 3.68 -10.09
N PRO A 248 -42.28 3.47 -10.61
CA PRO A 248 -43.30 2.69 -9.90
C PRO A 248 -42.99 1.20 -9.72
N TYR A 249 -42.01 0.66 -10.46
CA TYR A 249 -41.68 -0.77 -10.48
C TYR A 249 -40.50 -1.15 -9.56
N GLU A 250 -39.95 -0.19 -8.83
CA GLU A 250 -38.79 -0.37 -7.95
C GLU A 250 -39.04 -1.45 -6.90
N GLU A 251 -40.14 -1.31 -6.14
CA GLU A 251 -40.52 -2.23 -5.06
C GLU A 251 -40.70 -3.67 -5.55
N GLU A 252 -41.19 -3.87 -6.78
CA GLU A 252 -41.49 -5.18 -7.36
C GLU A 252 -40.24 -5.91 -7.87
N PHE A 253 -39.27 -5.17 -8.41
CA PHE A 253 -37.99 -5.74 -8.82
C PHE A 253 -37.03 -5.93 -7.63
N GLU A 254 -37.29 -5.29 -6.50
CA GLU A 254 -36.68 -5.61 -5.21
C GLU A 254 -37.33 -6.81 -4.50
N GLY A 255 -38.55 -7.18 -4.92
CA GLY A 255 -39.31 -8.29 -4.35
C GLY A 255 -40.10 -7.93 -3.09
N GLN A 256 -40.41 -6.65 -2.88
CA GLN A 256 -41.23 -6.16 -1.78
C GLN A 256 -42.74 -6.42 -2.02
N ARG A 257 -43.20 -6.35 -3.28
CA ARG A 257 -44.59 -6.66 -3.68
C ARG A 257 -44.68 -7.27 -5.09
N GLU A 258 -45.83 -7.84 -5.44
CA GLU A 258 -46.12 -8.30 -6.80
C GLU A 258 -46.85 -7.22 -7.63
N LEU A 259 -46.70 -7.28 -8.95
CA LEU A 259 -47.45 -6.46 -9.90
C LEU A 259 -48.88 -6.96 -9.99
N SER A 260 -49.84 -6.04 -9.89
CA SER A 260 -51.22 -6.32 -10.28
C SER A 260 -51.31 -6.73 -11.75
N SER A 261 -52.40 -7.41 -12.13
CA SER A 261 -52.66 -7.79 -13.52
C SER A 261 -52.64 -6.61 -14.50
N THR A 262 -52.92 -5.40 -14.00
CA THR A 262 -52.88 -4.16 -14.77
C THR A 262 -51.44 -3.66 -14.90
N GLU A 263 -50.71 -3.53 -13.78
CA GLU A 263 -49.30 -3.11 -13.76
C GLU A 263 -48.40 -4.05 -14.57
N ARG A 264 -48.70 -5.36 -14.57
CA ARG A 264 -47.98 -6.36 -15.37
C ARG A 264 -48.18 -6.16 -16.88
N LYS A 265 -49.40 -5.84 -17.30
CA LYS A 265 -49.68 -5.46 -18.70
C LYS A 265 -49.03 -4.12 -19.05
N ASP A 266 -48.99 -3.19 -18.10
CA ASP A 266 -48.32 -1.90 -18.29
C ASP A 266 -46.81 -2.09 -18.45
N LEU A 267 -46.19 -2.98 -17.66
CA LEU A 267 -44.80 -3.38 -17.79
C LEU A 267 -44.55 -4.04 -19.15
N GLU A 268 -45.37 -5.01 -19.56
CA GLU A 268 -45.30 -5.65 -20.89
C GLU A 268 -45.47 -4.67 -22.06
N ASN A 269 -46.21 -3.59 -21.85
CA ASN A 269 -46.44 -2.53 -22.83
C ASN A 269 -45.42 -1.38 -22.74
N LEU A 270 -44.62 -1.28 -21.67
CA LEU A 270 -43.63 -0.22 -21.48
C LEU A 270 -42.66 -0.09 -22.67
N PRO A 271 -42.09 -1.20 -23.21
CA PRO A 271 -41.22 -1.14 -24.40
C PRO A 271 -41.93 -0.66 -25.67
N LYS A 272 -43.27 -0.76 -25.70
CA LYS A 272 -44.13 -0.40 -26.83
C LYS A 272 -44.76 0.99 -26.66
N SER A 273 -44.57 1.63 -25.51
CA SER A 273 -45.17 2.93 -25.22
C SER A 273 -44.58 4.01 -26.13
N ASN A 274 -45.41 4.95 -26.59
CA ASN A 274 -44.95 6.06 -27.44
C ASN A 274 -43.85 6.91 -26.77
N ILE A 275 -43.90 7.04 -25.45
CA ILE A 275 -42.91 7.78 -24.65
C ILE A 275 -41.55 7.10 -24.74
N PHE A 276 -41.50 5.78 -24.51
CA PHE A 276 -40.27 5.00 -24.57
C PHE A 276 -39.73 4.89 -26.00
N THR A 277 -40.58 4.58 -26.98
CA THR A 277 -40.16 4.43 -28.39
C THR A 277 -39.66 5.74 -29.00
N THR A 278 -40.18 6.90 -28.56
CA THR A 278 -39.67 8.21 -29.00
C THR A 278 -38.27 8.47 -28.46
N LEU A 279 -38.01 8.24 -27.17
CA LEU A 279 -36.67 8.40 -26.60
C LEU A 279 -35.69 7.41 -27.26
N LYS A 280 -36.09 6.15 -27.43
CA LYS A 280 -35.28 5.12 -28.10
C LYS A 280 -34.96 5.51 -29.53
N ALA A 281 -35.94 5.97 -30.32
CA ALA A 281 -35.70 6.42 -31.69
C ALA A 281 -34.77 7.63 -31.76
N ASN A 282 -34.89 8.59 -30.84
CA ASN A 282 -33.99 9.74 -30.76
C ASN A 282 -32.55 9.31 -30.44
N VAL A 283 -32.37 8.34 -29.53
CA VAL A 283 -31.06 7.77 -29.18
C VAL A 283 -30.48 6.96 -30.35
N ASP A 284 -31.31 6.19 -31.04
CA ASP A 284 -30.89 5.38 -32.20
C ASP A 284 -30.44 6.25 -33.39
N GLN A 285 -30.94 7.49 -33.48
CA GLN A 285 -30.51 8.48 -34.49
C GLN A 285 -29.23 9.22 -34.13
N LEU A 286 -28.76 9.15 -32.89
CA LEU A 286 -27.49 9.74 -32.48
C LEU A 286 -26.30 8.93 -33.02
N ASP A 287 -25.16 9.60 -33.15
CA ASP A 287 -23.90 8.96 -33.55
C ASP A 287 -23.54 7.84 -32.55
N GLN A 288 -23.61 6.60 -33.03
CA GLN A 288 -23.33 5.40 -32.23
C GLN A 288 -21.84 5.25 -31.89
N ASP A 289 -20.95 6.06 -32.49
CA ASP A 289 -19.55 6.17 -32.08
C ASP A 289 -19.39 7.04 -30.81
N ASN A 290 -20.42 7.79 -30.41
CA ASN A 290 -20.43 8.50 -29.12
C ASN A 290 -20.64 7.50 -27.96
N PRO A 291 -19.69 7.38 -27.01
CA PRO A 291 -19.79 6.42 -25.91
C PRO A 291 -21.06 6.57 -25.06
N ASN A 292 -21.54 7.81 -24.85
CA ASN A 292 -22.73 8.07 -24.04
C ASN A 292 -24.01 7.69 -24.80
N ALA A 293 -24.04 7.88 -26.13
CA ALA A 293 -25.19 7.49 -26.97
C ALA A 293 -25.33 5.97 -27.00
N LYS A 294 -24.21 5.26 -27.17
CA LYS A 294 -24.15 3.80 -27.11
C LYS A 294 -24.57 3.24 -25.75
N ALA A 295 -24.01 3.77 -24.65
CA ALA A 295 -24.36 3.33 -23.30
C ALA A 295 -25.84 3.60 -22.96
N LEU A 296 -26.41 4.73 -23.42
CA LEU A 296 -27.83 5.01 -23.25
C LEU A 296 -28.70 4.05 -24.07
N ALA A 297 -28.33 3.77 -25.33
CA ALA A 297 -29.05 2.82 -26.17
C ALA A 297 -29.12 1.43 -25.52
N GLU A 298 -27.98 0.95 -24.99
CA GLU A 298 -27.88 -0.33 -24.30
C GLU A 298 -28.68 -0.36 -22.99
N THR A 299 -28.66 0.73 -22.22
CA THR A 299 -29.46 0.85 -21.00
C THR A 299 -30.95 0.77 -21.31
N LEU A 300 -31.40 1.39 -22.41
CA LEU A 300 -32.78 1.26 -22.89
C LEU A 300 -33.10 -0.17 -23.36
N GLU A 301 -32.15 -0.89 -23.96
CA GLU A 301 -32.33 -2.32 -24.29
C GLU A 301 -32.49 -3.21 -23.04
N MET A 302 -31.88 -2.84 -21.91
CA MET A 302 -32.12 -3.52 -20.64
C MET A 302 -33.55 -3.29 -20.15
N VAL A 303 -34.08 -2.06 -20.30
CA VAL A 303 -35.46 -1.70 -19.97
C VAL A 303 -36.46 -2.53 -20.77
N ILE A 304 -36.20 -2.77 -22.06
CA ILE A 304 -37.06 -3.60 -22.93
C ILE A 304 -37.23 -5.02 -22.37
N ARG A 305 -36.24 -5.53 -21.63
CA ARG A 305 -36.23 -6.90 -21.09
C ARG A 305 -36.86 -7.03 -19.72
N LEU A 306 -37.17 -5.92 -19.03
CA LEU A 306 -37.79 -5.94 -17.70
C LEU A 306 -39.03 -6.85 -17.61
N PRO A 307 -39.97 -6.88 -18.59
CA PRO A 307 -41.16 -7.75 -18.49
C PRO A 307 -40.81 -9.23 -18.45
N ILE A 308 -39.87 -9.64 -19.31
CA ILE A 308 -39.37 -11.02 -19.35
C ILE A 308 -38.62 -11.36 -18.06
N ARG A 309 -37.83 -10.41 -17.53
CA ARG A 309 -37.09 -10.58 -16.27
C ARG A 309 -38.03 -10.75 -15.08
N TYR A 310 -39.05 -9.91 -14.99
CA TYR A 310 -40.07 -9.98 -13.97
C TYR A 310 -40.78 -11.34 -13.97
N GLY A 311 -41.14 -11.85 -15.16
CA GLY A 311 -41.77 -13.18 -15.32
C GLY A 311 -40.89 -14.37 -14.91
N PHE A 312 -39.57 -14.17 -14.74
CA PHE A 312 -38.66 -15.16 -14.14
C PHE A 312 -38.49 -15.00 -12.63
N MET A 313 -38.84 -13.84 -12.06
CA MET A 313 -38.76 -13.55 -10.63
C MET A 313 -40.03 -13.99 -9.91
N VAL A 314 -41.19 -13.66 -10.50
CA VAL A 314 -42.52 -13.97 -9.98
C VAL A 314 -43.20 -14.99 -10.90
N PRO A 315 -43.70 -16.12 -10.38
CA PRO A 315 -44.38 -17.11 -11.20
C PRO A 315 -45.73 -16.58 -11.72
N ASP A 316 -45.98 -16.67 -13.02
CA ASP A 316 -47.34 -16.63 -13.58
C ASP A 316 -47.96 -18.03 -13.48
N GLN A 317 -49.29 -18.13 -13.63
CA GLN A 317 -50.02 -19.39 -13.82
C GLN A 317 -49.47 -20.23 -15.00
N THR A 318 -48.65 -19.64 -15.87
CA THR A 318 -48.05 -20.28 -17.05
C THR A 318 -46.52 -20.34 -17.05
N SER A 319 -45.80 -19.67 -16.14
CA SER A 319 -44.33 -19.48 -16.24
C SER A 319 -43.48 -20.09 -15.10
N SER A 320 -44.09 -20.76 -14.12
CA SER A 320 -43.41 -21.34 -12.95
C SER A 320 -42.54 -22.59 -13.24
N GLN A 321 -42.68 -23.19 -14.44
CA GLN A 321 -42.04 -24.46 -14.79
C GLN A 321 -40.51 -24.50 -14.62
N PRO A 322 -39.71 -23.47 -14.97
CA PRO A 322 -38.25 -23.57 -14.88
C PRO A 322 -37.71 -23.58 -13.44
N GLN A 323 -38.31 -22.80 -12.53
CA GLN A 323 -37.91 -22.79 -11.11
C GLN A 323 -38.27 -24.11 -10.43
N ILE A 324 -39.50 -24.60 -10.67
CA ILE A 324 -39.97 -25.88 -10.15
C ILE A 324 -39.13 -27.03 -10.71
N GLN A 325 -38.83 -27.03 -12.02
CA GLN A 325 -37.97 -28.05 -12.62
C GLN A 325 -36.53 -28.01 -12.11
N ALA A 326 -35.94 -26.84 -11.89
CA ALA A 326 -34.61 -26.72 -11.30
C ALA A 326 -34.58 -27.28 -9.88
N TYR A 327 -35.59 -26.94 -9.07
CA TYR A 327 -35.75 -27.48 -7.72
C TYR A 327 -35.99 -29.00 -7.72
N LEU A 328 -36.80 -29.54 -8.63
CA LEU A 328 -37.08 -30.97 -8.71
C LEU A 328 -35.88 -31.79 -9.20
N LYS A 329 -35.04 -31.21 -10.07
CA LYS A 329 -33.84 -31.89 -10.58
C LYS A 329 -32.72 -31.86 -9.55
N ASP A 330 -32.50 -30.72 -8.91
CA ASP A 330 -31.37 -30.48 -8.01
C ASP A 330 -31.83 -29.77 -6.71
N PRO A 331 -32.62 -30.43 -5.83
CA PRO A 331 -33.29 -29.80 -4.69
C PRO A 331 -32.36 -29.27 -3.60
N PHE A 332 -31.12 -29.75 -3.57
CA PHE A 332 -30.10 -29.37 -2.59
C PHE A 332 -28.99 -28.47 -3.17
N ASP A 333 -29.11 -28.02 -4.42
CA ASP A 333 -28.16 -27.06 -5.01
C ASP A 333 -28.66 -25.61 -4.85
N PRO A 334 -28.09 -24.82 -3.92
CA PRO A 334 -28.47 -23.42 -3.74
C PRO A 334 -28.13 -22.56 -4.98
N HIS A 335 -27.15 -22.95 -5.79
CA HIS A 335 -26.75 -22.20 -6.98
C HIS A 335 -27.75 -22.34 -8.13
N ALA A 336 -28.44 -23.48 -8.25
CA ALA A 336 -29.50 -23.71 -9.24
C ALA A 336 -30.63 -22.70 -9.06
N ILE A 337 -31.04 -22.43 -7.82
CA ILE A 337 -32.08 -21.46 -7.47
C ILE A 337 -31.54 -20.02 -7.59
N ALA A 338 -30.32 -19.75 -7.11
CA ALA A 338 -29.71 -18.42 -7.17
C ALA A 338 -29.47 -17.90 -8.60
N ARG A 339 -29.24 -18.79 -9.58
CA ARG A 339 -29.15 -18.42 -11.01
C ARG A 339 -30.46 -17.87 -11.57
N LEU A 340 -31.59 -18.35 -11.04
CA LEU A 340 -32.93 -17.88 -11.39
C LEU A 340 -33.28 -16.62 -10.59
N ARG A 341 -32.88 -16.56 -9.31
CA ARG A 341 -33.09 -15.43 -8.39
C ARG A 341 -31.79 -14.70 -8.08
N ARG A 342 -31.40 -13.79 -8.99
CA ARG A 342 -30.12 -13.07 -8.95
C ARG A 342 -29.89 -12.23 -7.68
N ILE A 343 -30.96 -11.84 -6.99
CA ILE A 343 -30.88 -11.15 -5.70
C ILE A 343 -30.10 -11.95 -4.64
N ALA A 344 -30.16 -13.29 -4.69
CA ALA A 344 -29.39 -14.13 -3.77
C ALA A 344 -27.88 -13.90 -3.92
N TYR A 345 -27.37 -13.90 -5.16
CA TYR A 345 -25.97 -13.61 -5.44
C TYR A 345 -25.57 -12.17 -5.10
N ARG A 346 -26.45 -11.19 -5.34
CA ARG A 346 -26.23 -9.80 -4.93
C ARG A 346 -26.04 -9.69 -3.41
N ARG A 347 -26.97 -10.26 -2.63
CA ARG A 347 -26.89 -10.29 -1.16
C ARG A 347 -25.62 -10.96 -0.68
N THR A 348 -25.27 -12.14 -1.21
CA THR A 348 -24.03 -12.84 -0.85
C THR A 348 -22.79 -12.01 -1.16
N THR A 349 -22.76 -11.28 -2.27
CA THR A 349 -21.63 -10.40 -2.64
C THR A 349 -21.47 -9.27 -1.63
N VAL A 350 -22.56 -8.59 -1.28
CA VAL A 350 -22.54 -7.50 -0.30
C VAL A 350 -22.17 -8.02 1.09
N MET A 351 -22.73 -9.16 1.51
CA MET A 351 -22.36 -9.81 2.78
C MET A 351 -20.87 -10.16 2.81
N ALA A 352 -20.32 -10.75 1.74
CA ALA A 352 -18.89 -11.08 1.66
C ALA A 352 -17.98 -9.82 1.64
N TYR A 353 -18.44 -8.73 1.03
CA TYR A 353 -17.75 -7.43 1.08
C TYR A 353 -17.72 -6.86 2.50
N ILE A 354 -18.86 -6.93 3.20
CA ILE A 354 -18.99 -6.51 4.60
C ILE A 354 -18.14 -7.39 5.52
N ASP A 355 -18.15 -8.71 5.33
CA ASP A 355 -17.27 -9.64 6.03
C ASP A 355 -15.81 -9.19 5.91
N ASN A 356 -15.35 -8.86 4.70
CA ASN A 356 -14.00 -8.37 4.47
C ASN A 356 -13.70 -7.07 5.24
N LEU A 357 -14.64 -6.13 5.31
CA LEU A 357 -14.49 -4.91 6.10
C LEU A 357 -14.46 -5.19 7.61
N ILE A 358 -15.33 -6.07 8.10
CA ILE A 358 -15.39 -6.44 9.51
C ILE A 358 -14.14 -7.21 9.92
N ASP A 359 -13.67 -8.14 9.09
CA ASP A 359 -12.49 -8.95 9.39
C ASP A 359 -11.20 -8.10 9.33
N TRP A 360 -11.12 -7.15 8.39
CA TRP A 360 -10.07 -6.14 8.36
C TRP A 360 -10.11 -5.26 9.61
N GLY A 361 -11.30 -4.78 9.98
CA GLY A 361 -11.55 -4.04 11.21
C GLY A 361 -11.14 -4.84 12.45
N ASP A 362 -11.49 -6.12 12.52
CA ASP A 362 -11.17 -7.02 13.64
C ASP A 362 -9.65 -7.26 13.74
N GLN A 363 -8.93 -7.40 12.62
CA GLN A 363 -7.47 -7.49 12.62
C GLN A 363 -6.83 -6.20 13.17
N LEU A 364 -7.27 -5.03 12.70
CA LEU A 364 -6.77 -3.74 13.16
C LEU A 364 -7.14 -3.48 14.64
N PHE A 365 -8.33 -3.91 15.06
CA PHE A 365 -8.77 -3.81 16.46
C PHE A 365 -7.91 -4.69 17.37
N ARG A 366 -7.51 -5.89 16.92
CA ARG A 366 -6.60 -6.77 17.67
C ARG A 366 -5.19 -6.18 17.85
N GLN A 367 -4.71 -5.34 16.93
CA GLN A 367 -3.42 -4.64 17.09
C GLN A 367 -3.45 -3.60 18.23
N TYR A 368 -4.65 -3.04 18.50
CA TYR A 368 -4.94 -2.22 19.67
C TYR A 368 -4.02 -0.99 19.87
N THR A 369 -3.67 -0.29 18.77
CA THR A 369 -2.97 1.00 18.79
C THR A 369 -3.95 2.15 18.53
N ARG A 370 -3.59 3.40 18.81
CA ARG A 370 -4.49 4.54 18.60
C ARG A 370 -4.85 4.70 17.12
N GLU A 371 -3.89 4.46 16.23
CA GLU A 371 -4.03 4.52 14.78
C GLU A 371 -4.87 3.34 14.28
N SER A 372 -4.55 2.11 14.70
CA SER A 372 -5.26 0.91 14.25
C SER A 372 -6.70 0.89 14.74
N ILE A 373 -7.00 1.44 15.92
CA ILE A 373 -8.37 1.58 16.44
C ILE A 373 -9.17 2.61 15.63
N ASN A 374 -8.54 3.72 15.23
CA ASN A 374 -9.21 4.71 14.40
C ASN A 374 -9.50 4.14 13.01
N GLU A 375 -8.56 3.39 12.43
CA GLU A 375 -8.72 2.71 11.14
C GLU A 375 -9.78 1.61 11.22
N ALA A 376 -9.73 0.74 12.24
CA ALA A 376 -10.75 -0.28 12.50
C ALA A 376 -12.15 0.35 12.61
N ARG A 377 -12.26 1.46 13.34
CA ARG A 377 -13.51 2.21 13.46
C ARG A 377 -14.02 2.70 12.09
N MET A 378 -13.15 3.15 11.19
CA MET A 378 -13.55 3.55 9.85
C MET A 378 -14.12 2.38 9.05
N HIS A 379 -13.50 1.19 9.13
CA HIS A 379 -14.02 0.00 8.47
C HIS A 379 -15.38 -0.45 9.03
N TYR A 380 -15.56 -0.42 10.35
CA TYR A 380 -16.85 -0.75 10.97
C TYR A 380 -17.94 0.28 10.65
N ILE A 381 -17.60 1.57 10.57
CA ILE A 381 -18.55 2.60 10.14
C ILE A 381 -18.93 2.38 8.68
N LEU A 382 -17.97 2.14 7.79
CA LEU A 382 -18.26 1.84 6.39
C LEU A 382 -19.15 0.58 6.25
N ALA A 383 -18.87 -0.47 7.03
CA ALA A 383 -19.70 -1.67 7.06
C ALA A 383 -21.13 -1.37 7.57
N TYR A 384 -21.28 -0.51 8.58
CA TYR A 384 -22.57 -0.06 9.08
C TYR A 384 -23.33 0.78 8.04
N ASP A 385 -22.65 1.72 7.38
CA ASP A 385 -23.24 2.59 6.36
C ASP A 385 -23.74 1.78 5.16
N LEU A 386 -23.04 0.69 4.80
CA LEU A 386 -23.47 -0.24 3.76
C LEU A 386 -24.66 -1.12 4.16
N LEU A 387 -24.77 -1.50 5.43
CA LEU A 387 -25.92 -2.24 5.94
C LEU A 387 -27.16 -1.36 6.14
N GLY A 388 -26.95 -0.08 6.42
CA GLY A 388 -28.02 0.85 6.79
C GLY A 388 -28.51 0.64 8.23
N GLN A 389 -29.64 1.29 8.56
CA GLN A 389 -30.22 1.18 9.88
C GLN A 389 -30.68 -0.24 10.17
N LYS A 390 -30.38 -0.72 11.37
CA LYS A 390 -30.83 -2.03 11.83
C LYS A 390 -32.36 -2.09 11.82
N PRO A 391 -32.97 -3.17 11.28
CA PRO A 391 -34.42 -3.34 11.33
C PRO A 391 -34.97 -3.22 12.76
N GLU A 392 -36.02 -2.42 12.93
CA GLU A 392 -36.66 -2.25 14.24
C GLU A 392 -37.48 -3.49 14.60
N ASN A 393 -37.26 -4.03 15.80
CA ASN A 393 -38.12 -5.09 16.33
C ASN A 393 -39.49 -4.49 16.68
N THR A 394 -40.48 -4.75 15.84
CA THR A 394 -41.87 -4.26 16.01
C THR A 394 -42.65 -4.99 17.12
N GLY A 395 -42.01 -5.89 17.86
CA GLY A 395 -42.57 -6.66 18.97
C GLY A 395 -43.09 -8.04 18.57
N THR A 396 -43.49 -8.83 19.55
CA THR A 396 -44.09 -10.14 19.33
C THR A 396 -45.52 -10.01 18.82
N ARG A 397 -45.77 -10.44 17.58
CA ARG A 397 -47.13 -10.56 17.04
C ARG A 397 -47.88 -11.69 17.75
N LEU A 398 -49.06 -11.39 18.31
CA LEU A 398 -49.95 -12.43 18.80
C LEU A 398 -50.47 -13.23 17.60
N LEU A 399 -50.02 -14.48 17.46
CA LEU A 399 -50.54 -15.39 16.45
C LEU A 399 -51.94 -15.87 16.87
N SER A 400 -52.83 -16.08 15.91
CA SER A 400 -54.08 -16.80 16.17
C SER A 400 -53.79 -18.22 16.65
N ASP A 401 -54.68 -18.79 17.47
CA ASP A 401 -54.55 -20.18 17.92
C ASP A 401 -54.25 -21.13 16.75
N SER A 402 -53.28 -22.01 16.94
CA SER A 402 -52.87 -22.99 15.94
C SER A 402 -54.06 -23.88 15.57
N LYS A 403 -54.59 -23.72 14.36
CA LYS A 403 -55.61 -24.63 13.83
C LYS A 403 -54.93 -25.88 13.29
N PRO A 404 -55.23 -27.09 13.80
CA PRO A 404 -54.65 -28.31 13.25
C PRO A 404 -55.08 -28.48 11.78
N PHE A 405 -54.14 -28.94 10.95
CA PHE A 405 -54.43 -29.38 9.60
C PHE A 405 -55.33 -30.63 9.65
N GLY A 406 -56.55 -30.54 9.13
CA GLY A 406 -57.52 -31.64 9.23
C GLY A 406 -58.64 -31.56 8.21
N ARG A 407 -59.14 -32.74 7.81
CA ARG A 407 -60.34 -32.93 7.01
C ARG A 407 -61.58 -32.83 7.91
N ASP A 408 -62.66 -32.23 7.42
CA ASP A 408 -63.97 -32.37 8.06
C ASP A 408 -64.53 -33.80 7.88
N GLY A 409 -65.66 -34.09 8.53
CA GLY A 409 -66.36 -35.38 8.42
C GLY A 409 -66.85 -35.73 7.01
N ASN A 410 -66.66 -34.85 6.02
CA ASN A 410 -67.00 -35.01 4.60
C ASN A 410 -65.75 -34.98 3.69
N ASN A 411 -64.54 -35.14 4.24
CA ASN A 411 -63.26 -35.07 3.51
C ASN A 411 -62.94 -33.68 2.88
N GLY A 412 -63.63 -32.61 3.27
CA GLY A 412 -63.29 -31.24 2.87
C GLY A 412 -62.08 -30.72 3.66
N ILE A 413 -61.14 -30.04 3.00
CA ILE A 413 -60.01 -29.37 3.66
C ILE A 413 -60.57 -28.13 4.38
N VAL A 414 -60.35 -28.04 5.69
CA VAL A 414 -60.70 -26.84 6.46
C VAL A 414 -59.43 -26.07 6.79
N GLY A 415 -59.30 -24.84 6.28
CA GLY A 415 -58.27 -23.89 6.70
C GLY A 415 -57.30 -23.38 5.61
N ILE A 416 -57.28 -23.99 4.42
CA ILE A 416 -56.57 -23.47 3.24
C ILE A 416 -57.56 -23.44 2.09
N HIS A 417 -58.09 -22.27 1.75
CA HIS A 417 -58.92 -22.10 0.56
C HIS A 417 -58.02 -21.96 -0.67
N ASP A 418 -57.88 -23.03 -1.43
CA ASP A 418 -57.35 -22.99 -2.80
C ASP A 418 -58.48 -23.35 -3.78
N GLN A 419 -58.79 -22.43 -4.70
CA GLN A 419 -59.82 -22.65 -5.74
C GLN A 419 -59.40 -23.67 -6.81
N GLY A 420 -58.17 -24.21 -6.76
CA GLY A 420 -57.67 -25.23 -7.70
C GLY A 420 -57.50 -26.65 -7.13
N ALA A 421 -57.50 -26.85 -5.81
CA ALA A 421 -57.15 -28.13 -5.17
C ALA A 421 -58.35 -29.00 -4.77
N GLU A 422 -59.59 -28.55 -5.00
CA GLU A 422 -60.80 -29.26 -4.54
C GLU A 422 -61.10 -30.57 -5.31
N GLN A 423 -60.41 -30.85 -6.43
CA GLN A 423 -60.67 -32.05 -7.24
C GLN A 423 -59.75 -33.27 -6.99
N ASP A 424 -58.61 -33.13 -6.31
CA ASP A 424 -57.65 -34.25 -6.17
C ASP A 424 -56.85 -34.24 -4.85
N SER A 425 -57.57 -34.21 -3.72
CA SER A 425 -57.03 -33.96 -2.39
C SER A 425 -56.34 -35.17 -1.70
N SER A 426 -55.73 -36.09 -2.46
CA SER A 426 -55.06 -37.28 -1.89
C SER A 426 -53.52 -37.23 -1.86
N GLU A 427 -52.88 -36.22 -2.47
CA GLU A 427 -51.42 -36.18 -2.66
C GLU A 427 -50.75 -34.93 -2.05
N TYR A 428 -50.86 -34.74 -0.74
CA TYR A 428 -50.09 -33.71 -0.04
C TYR A 428 -49.05 -34.36 0.88
N ASP A 429 -47.93 -34.80 0.31
CA ASP A 429 -46.71 -35.04 1.09
C ASP A 429 -45.44 -34.78 0.25
N PHE A 430 -44.92 -33.56 0.37
CA PHE A 430 -43.79 -33.01 -0.40
C PHE A 430 -42.50 -33.86 -0.34
N LEU A 431 -42.34 -34.71 0.69
CA LEU A 431 -41.13 -35.53 0.89
C LEU A 431 -41.24 -36.98 0.41
N PHE A 432 -42.45 -37.54 0.23
CA PHE A 432 -42.61 -38.95 -0.14
C PHE A 432 -42.84 -39.17 -1.64
N ASP A 433 -43.26 -38.14 -2.37
CA ASP A 433 -43.61 -38.26 -3.79
C ASP A 433 -42.42 -38.10 -4.77
N VAL A 434 -41.21 -37.90 -4.24
CA VAL A 434 -39.96 -37.99 -5.04
C VAL A 434 -39.73 -39.42 -5.56
N SER A 435 -40.42 -40.40 -4.98
CA SER A 435 -40.32 -41.83 -5.33
C SER A 435 -41.39 -42.35 -6.31
N GLY A 436 -42.38 -41.53 -6.67
CA GLY A 436 -43.48 -41.89 -7.58
C GLY A 436 -43.22 -41.50 -9.04
N ASP A 437 -43.72 -42.32 -9.98
CA ASP A 437 -43.53 -42.15 -11.43
C ASP A 437 -44.48 -41.08 -12.05
N ASN A 438 -45.35 -40.46 -11.25
CA ASN A 438 -46.39 -39.55 -11.70
C ASN A 438 -46.19 -38.13 -11.13
N ARG A 439 -45.39 -37.32 -11.83
CA ARG A 439 -45.05 -35.95 -11.40
C ARG A 439 -46.09 -34.95 -11.90
N ASP A 440 -47.21 -34.80 -11.20
CA ASP A 440 -48.20 -33.79 -11.59
C ASP A 440 -47.75 -32.37 -11.16
N GLN A 441 -47.52 -31.49 -12.14
CA GLN A 441 -46.95 -30.14 -11.96
C GLN A 441 -47.85 -29.17 -11.16
N LYS A 442 -49.13 -29.50 -10.95
CA LYS A 442 -50.10 -28.61 -10.30
C LYS A 442 -49.94 -28.54 -8.78
N SER A 443 -49.52 -29.61 -8.12
CA SER A 443 -49.41 -29.71 -6.65
C SER A 443 -48.24 -28.90 -6.04
N LEU A 444 -47.31 -28.42 -6.87
CA LEU A 444 -46.07 -27.73 -6.45
C LEU A 444 -46.16 -26.20 -6.48
N THR A 445 -47.32 -25.65 -6.81
CA THR A 445 -47.55 -24.21 -6.99
C THR A 445 -47.32 -23.38 -5.72
N PHE A 446 -47.51 -23.96 -4.52
CA PHE A 446 -47.30 -23.24 -3.26
C PHE A 446 -45.83 -22.89 -2.97
N ALA A 447 -44.87 -23.78 -3.27
CA ALA A 447 -43.44 -23.51 -3.00
C ALA A 447 -42.81 -22.53 -4.01
N ALA A 448 -43.42 -22.39 -5.18
CA ALA A 448 -42.98 -21.46 -6.21
C ALA A 448 -43.56 -20.05 -6.03
N ASN A 449 -44.78 -19.92 -5.49
CA ASN A 449 -45.48 -18.65 -5.32
C ASN A 449 -45.10 -17.96 -4.00
N ILE A 450 -44.08 -17.11 -4.04
CA ILE A 450 -43.45 -16.51 -2.84
C ILE A 450 -44.38 -15.54 -2.09
N HIS A 451 -45.37 -14.90 -2.75
CA HIS A 451 -46.10 -13.78 -2.13
C HIS A 451 -47.62 -13.96 -1.99
N SER A 452 -48.22 -15.00 -2.57
CA SER A 452 -49.67 -15.24 -2.46
C SER A 452 -50.12 -15.61 -1.03
N SER A 453 -49.19 -16.03 -0.17
CA SER A 453 -49.46 -16.40 1.22
C SER A 453 -49.50 -15.21 2.19
N VAL A 454 -49.05 -14.01 1.79
CA VAL A 454 -48.70 -12.92 2.72
C VAL A 454 -49.89 -12.15 3.29
N THR A 455 -51.05 -12.18 2.64
CA THR A 455 -52.24 -11.46 3.12
C THR A 455 -52.91 -12.13 4.33
N GLN A 456 -52.85 -13.47 4.45
CA GLN A 456 -53.22 -14.27 5.64
C GLN A 456 -52.42 -15.60 5.71
N PRO A 457 -51.11 -15.57 6.04
CA PRO A 457 -50.28 -16.76 6.00
C PRO A 457 -50.57 -17.69 7.19
N TYR A 458 -50.51 -19.01 6.94
CA TYR A 458 -50.50 -20.00 8.01
C TYR A 458 -49.17 -19.97 8.80
N PHE A 459 -48.04 -19.74 8.11
CA PHE A 459 -46.71 -19.54 8.72
C PHE A 459 -46.12 -18.20 8.32
N TYR A 460 -45.59 -17.46 9.30
CA TYR A 460 -44.84 -16.23 9.05
C TYR A 460 -43.39 -16.56 8.69
N ILE A 461 -42.83 -15.84 7.73
CA ILE A 461 -41.42 -15.99 7.32
C ILE A 461 -40.55 -15.27 8.36
N PRO A 462 -39.63 -15.95 9.06
CA PRO A 462 -38.73 -15.31 10.00
C PRO A 462 -37.67 -14.46 9.29
N GLU A 463 -37.10 -13.50 10.00
CA GLU A 463 -35.95 -12.74 9.53
C GLU A 463 -34.72 -13.65 9.35
N ASN A 464 -33.82 -13.26 8.45
CA ASN A 464 -32.56 -13.96 8.26
C ASN A 464 -31.59 -13.62 9.39
N GLN A 465 -31.50 -14.50 10.39
CA GLN A 465 -30.65 -14.28 11.56
C GLN A 465 -29.18 -14.01 11.20
N ASN A 466 -28.65 -14.71 10.19
CA ASN A 466 -27.28 -14.49 9.73
C ASN A 466 -27.04 -13.06 9.24
N LEU A 467 -28.08 -12.38 8.73
CA LEU A 467 -27.97 -10.98 8.31
C LEU A 467 -28.04 -10.05 9.54
N ILE A 468 -28.96 -10.31 10.49
CA ILE A 468 -29.09 -9.56 11.74
C ILE A 468 -27.78 -9.58 12.55
N ASP A 469 -27.11 -10.72 12.58
CA ASP A 469 -25.85 -10.92 13.30
C ASP A 469 -24.73 -9.97 12.83
N TYR A 470 -24.77 -9.44 11.59
CA TYR A 470 -23.81 -8.43 11.14
C TYR A 470 -23.97 -7.11 11.88
N TRP A 471 -25.21 -6.62 12.06
CA TRP A 471 -25.47 -5.42 12.86
C TRP A 471 -25.01 -5.64 14.29
N ASP A 472 -25.35 -6.78 14.89
CA ASP A 472 -24.93 -7.12 16.27
C ASP A 472 -23.39 -7.13 16.40
N ARG A 473 -22.69 -7.74 15.44
CA ARG A 473 -21.22 -7.80 15.44
C ARG A 473 -20.62 -6.40 15.32
N ILE A 474 -21.09 -5.58 14.39
CA ILE A 474 -20.57 -4.21 14.19
C ILE A 474 -20.89 -3.32 15.40
N GLU A 475 -22.12 -3.38 15.92
CA GLU A 475 -22.55 -2.64 17.11
C GLU A 475 -21.70 -3.01 18.33
N ASP A 476 -21.42 -4.30 18.55
CA ASP A 476 -20.53 -4.79 19.59
C ASP A 476 -19.10 -4.22 19.42
N ARG A 477 -18.52 -4.27 18.22
CA ARG A 477 -17.17 -3.73 17.98
C ARG A 477 -17.10 -2.22 18.21
N LEU A 478 -18.06 -1.48 17.67
CA LEU A 478 -18.15 -0.03 17.87
C LEU A 478 -18.40 0.33 19.33
N TYR A 479 -19.25 -0.43 20.04
CA TYR A 479 -19.48 -0.26 21.46
C TYR A 479 -18.17 -0.46 22.25
N LYS A 480 -17.44 -1.55 21.99
CA LYS A 480 -16.15 -1.83 22.64
C LYS A 480 -15.14 -0.71 22.41
N ILE A 481 -15.00 -0.23 21.17
CA ILE A 481 -14.13 0.91 20.85
C ILE A 481 -14.56 2.18 21.62
N ARG A 482 -15.86 2.50 21.63
CA ARG A 482 -16.42 3.69 22.32
C ARG A 482 -16.22 3.63 23.84
N HIS A 483 -16.16 2.44 24.43
CA HIS A 483 -16.02 2.24 25.88
C HIS A 483 -14.59 1.87 26.32
N SER A 484 -13.60 1.99 25.42
CA SER A 484 -12.20 1.63 25.68
C SER A 484 -12.02 0.16 26.13
N LEU A 485 -12.78 -0.74 25.50
CA LEU A 485 -12.65 -2.19 25.64
C LEU A 485 -11.84 -2.73 24.46
N ASN A 486 -11.06 -3.78 24.69
CA ASN A 486 -10.44 -4.56 23.61
C ASN A 486 -11.46 -5.53 22.99
N ILE A 487 -11.07 -6.26 21.93
CA ILE A 487 -11.99 -7.12 21.18
C ILE A 487 -12.64 -8.22 22.05
N MET A 488 -11.98 -8.64 23.14
CA MET A 488 -12.48 -9.62 24.13
C MET A 488 -13.42 -8.99 25.17
N GLY A 489 -13.66 -7.67 25.12
CA GLY A 489 -14.49 -6.96 26.10
C GLY A 489 -13.76 -6.53 27.38
N ILE A 490 -12.44 -6.64 27.43
CA ILE A 490 -11.64 -6.24 28.60
C ILE A 490 -11.26 -4.76 28.48
N LYS A 491 -11.50 -3.98 29.54
CA LYS A 491 -11.11 -2.57 29.58
C LYS A 491 -9.59 -2.44 29.60
N GLN A 492 -9.03 -1.79 28.59
CA GLN A 492 -7.58 -1.64 28.43
C GLN A 492 -7.27 -0.19 28.01
N PRO A 493 -6.40 0.54 28.72
CA PRO A 493 -6.00 1.87 28.29
C PRO A 493 -5.17 1.77 27.00
N LEU A 494 -5.49 2.59 25.99
CA LEU A 494 -4.69 2.64 24.77
C LEU A 494 -3.26 3.13 25.11
N PRO A 495 -2.22 2.46 24.62
CA PRO A 495 -0.85 2.89 24.86
C PRO A 495 -0.64 4.30 24.27
N LEU A 496 0.07 5.16 25.01
CA LEU A 496 0.31 6.56 24.63
C LEU A 496 1.18 6.70 23.36
N PHE A 497 1.93 5.66 22.98
CA PHE A 497 2.77 5.60 21.78
C PHE A 497 2.82 4.18 21.20
N GLN A 498 2.86 4.06 19.87
CA GLN A 498 3.09 2.80 19.13
C GLN A 498 4.55 2.33 19.33
N PRO A 499 4.84 1.02 19.45
CA PRO A 499 6.21 0.52 19.33
C PRO A 499 6.68 0.71 17.87
N PRO A 500 7.79 1.43 17.62
CA PRO A 500 8.15 1.87 16.27
C PRO A 500 8.72 0.76 15.37
N ILE A 501 8.34 0.87 14.10
CA ILE A 501 9.01 0.29 12.93
C ILE A 501 10.47 0.76 12.86
N ASP A 502 11.35 -0.15 12.44
CA ASP A 502 12.79 -0.07 12.15
C ASP A 502 13.57 1.16 12.71
N PRO A 503 14.32 0.97 13.82
CA PRO A 503 15.14 1.98 14.46
C PRO A 503 16.18 2.65 13.55
N MET A 504 16.65 2.01 12.47
CA MET A 504 17.74 2.58 11.67
C MET A 504 17.30 3.70 10.70
N ALA A 505 16.02 3.78 10.37
CA ALA A 505 15.47 4.91 9.62
C ALA A 505 15.21 6.12 10.54
N LEU A 506 14.82 5.85 11.81
CA LEU A 506 14.53 6.87 12.82
C LEU A 506 15.82 7.50 13.39
N VAL A 507 16.90 6.74 13.55
CA VAL A 507 18.21 7.22 14.05
C VAL A 507 18.80 8.34 13.18
N ARG A 508 18.52 8.38 11.86
CA ARG A 508 18.99 9.46 10.97
C ARG A 508 18.15 10.74 11.06
N ALA A 509 16.87 10.62 11.40
CA ALA A 509 15.97 11.75 11.60
C ALA A 509 16.03 12.29 13.04
N VAL A 510 16.35 11.43 14.03
CA VAL A 510 16.39 11.72 15.47
C VAL A 510 17.80 12.06 15.97
N ALA A 511 18.86 11.88 15.17
CA ALA A 511 20.21 12.38 15.46
C ALA A 511 20.31 13.90 15.73
N GLY A 512 19.22 14.67 15.52
CA GLY A 512 19.09 16.08 15.86
C GLY A 512 18.32 16.42 17.14
N GLY A 513 17.78 15.43 17.88
CA GLY A 513 17.41 15.52 19.31
C GLY A 513 16.57 16.70 19.85
N GLY A 514 15.99 17.55 19.02
CA GLY A 514 15.08 18.62 19.42
C GLY A 514 13.92 18.71 18.45
N GLY A 515 12.77 19.24 18.89
CA GLY A 515 11.80 19.78 17.93
C GLY A 515 12.52 20.70 16.93
N ILE A 516 11.94 20.98 15.77
CA ILE A 516 12.59 21.66 14.62
C ILE A 516 13.48 22.88 15.00
N GLY A 517 13.24 23.56 16.14
CA GLY A 517 14.12 24.60 16.70
C GLY A 517 15.40 24.16 17.45
N GLY A 518 15.46 22.96 18.05
CA GLY A 518 16.62 22.46 18.82
C GLY A 518 17.73 21.87 17.95
N ALA A 519 17.38 21.22 16.83
CA ALA A 519 18.35 20.79 15.82
C ALA A 519 19.05 21.97 15.12
N ILE A 520 18.44 23.16 15.15
CA ILE A 520 19.00 24.41 14.60
C ILE A 520 19.87 25.13 15.64
N ALA A 521 19.60 24.95 16.94
CA ALA A 521 20.36 25.61 18.01
C ALA A 521 21.78 25.04 18.21
N GLY A 522 22.03 23.77 17.84
CA GLY A 522 23.37 23.17 17.84
C GLY A 522 24.23 23.49 16.61
N LEU A 523 23.65 24.09 15.56
CA LEU A 523 24.33 24.33 14.28
C LEU A 523 25.10 25.66 14.21
N SER A 524 25.08 26.50 15.25
CA SER A 524 25.81 27.77 15.27
C SER A 524 26.62 28.00 16.55
N VAL A 525 27.44 27.02 16.93
CA VAL A 525 28.51 27.29 17.90
C VAL A 525 29.42 28.35 17.30
N ALA A 526 29.41 29.54 17.92
CA ALA A 526 30.26 30.64 17.52
C ALA A 526 31.73 30.24 17.71
N VAL A 527 32.60 30.70 16.81
CA VAL A 527 34.04 30.45 16.95
C VAL A 527 34.52 31.05 18.28
N PRO A 528 35.17 30.27 19.16
CA PRO A 528 35.64 30.77 20.44
C PRO A 528 36.76 31.80 20.26
N HIS A 529 37.01 32.58 21.31
CA HIS A 529 38.09 33.57 21.34
C HIS A 529 39.48 32.93 21.50
N TYR A 530 39.53 31.71 22.01
CA TYR A 530 40.76 30.95 22.29
C TYR A 530 41.01 29.88 21.24
N ARG A 531 42.29 29.57 21.05
CA ARG A 531 42.80 28.56 20.13
C ARG A 531 42.43 27.14 20.55
N PHE A 532 42.48 26.23 19.59
CA PHE A 532 42.11 24.82 19.71
C PHE A 532 42.76 24.14 20.92
N ASN A 533 44.08 24.25 21.06
CA ASN A 533 44.81 23.56 22.12
C ASN A 533 44.32 23.96 23.53
N PHE A 534 44.01 25.24 23.74
CA PHE A 534 43.48 25.72 25.01
C PHE A 534 42.07 25.16 25.27
N MET A 535 41.20 25.25 24.25
CA MET A 535 39.82 24.75 24.33
C MET A 535 39.77 23.23 24.56
N LEU A 536 40.61 22.48 23.87
CA LEU A 536 40.76 21.03 24.00
C LEU A 536 41.16 20.63 25.43
N ASN A 537 42.17 21.30 25.99
CA ASN A 537 42.63 21.02 27.36
C ASN A 537 41.53 21.33 28.39
N LYS A 538 40.77 22.42 28.21
CA LYS A 538 39.63 22.74 29.08
C LYS A 538 38.48 21.75 28.95
N ALA A 539 38.22 21.25 27.74
CA ALA A 539 37.26 20.18 27.53
C ALA A 539 37.68 18.89 28.26
N ARG A 540 38.96 18.50 28.17
CA ARG A 540 39.53 17.33 28.87
C ARG A 540 39.44 17.44 30.39
N GLU A 541 39.74 18.60 30.97
CA GLU A 541 39.59 18.84 32.41
C GLU A 541 38.15 18.60 32.88
N LEU A 542 37.16 19.05 32.10
CA LEU A 542 35.74 18.85 32.40
C LEU A 542 35.32 17.39 32.20
N VAL A 543 35.83 16.71 31.17
CA VAL A 543 35.63 15.27 30.97
C VAL A 543 36.20 14.45 32.14
N GLY A 544 37.36 14.83 32.68
CA GLY A 544 37.93 14.19 33.87
C GLY A 544 37.02 14.31 35.10
N LYS A 545 36.46 15.50 35.35
CA LYS A 545 35.46 15.72 36.42
C LYS A 545 34.17 14.95 36.17
N LEU A 546 33.74 14.88 34.91
CA LEU A 546 32.57 14.12 34.49
C LEU A 546 32.76 12.63 34.82
N ASN A 547 33.91 12.04 34.47
CA ASN A 547 34.21 10.64 34.77
C ASN A 547 34.23 10.35 36.27
N GLN A 548 34.78 11.27 37.08
CA GLN A 548 34.73 11.15 38.54
C GLN A 548 33.29 11.09 39.07
N PHE A 549 32.43 12.05 38.69
CA PHE A 549 31.03 12.06 39.11
C PHE A 549 30.25 10.86 38.58
N GLY A 550 30.57 10.36 37.39
CA GLY A 550 30.00 9.12 36.84
C GLY A 550 30.30 7.91 37.72
N GLY A 551 31.56 7.75 38.16
CA GLY A 551 31.97 6.69 39.09
C GLY A 551 31.33 6.80 40.47
N GLU A 552 31.28 8.01 41.04
CA GLU A 552 30.61 8.26 42.34
C GLU A 552 29.10 7.97 42.27
N LEU A 553 28.44 8.38 41.18
CA LEU A 553 27.03 8.11 40.92
C LEU A 553 26.77 6.61 40.77
N LEU A 554 27.59 5.89 40.00
CA LEU A 554 27.49 4.45 39.86
C LEU A 554 27.60 3.75 41.22
N GLY A 555 28.61 4.10 42.02
CA GLY A 555 28.78 3.53 43.36
C GLY A 555 27.62 3.84 44.31
N ALA A 556 26.97 5.00 44.19
CA ALA A 556 25.77 5.33 44.96
C ALA A 556 24.54 4.53 44.50
N ILE A 557 24.39 4.32 43.19
CA ILE A 557 23.33 3.49 42.60
C ILE A 557 23.49 2.03 43.04
N GLU A 558 24.69 1.45 42.90
CA GLU A 558 24.97 0.07 43.31
C GLU A 558 24.66 -0.17 44.79
N LYS A 559 25.04 0.75 45.68
CA LYS A 559 24.72 0.67 47.10
C LYS A 559 23.23 0.82 47.38
N LYS A 560 22.55 1.75 46.69
CA LYS A 560 21.09 1.90 46.80
C LYS A 560 20.39 0.61 46.38
N ASP A 561 20.76 0.06 45.23
CA ASP A 561 20.13 -1.14 44.67
C ASP A 561 20.46 -2.36 45.53
N SER A 562 21.66 -2.45 46.12
CA SER A 562 22.02 -3.50 47.09
C SER A 562 21.19 -3.42 48.38
N GLU A 563 20.93 -2.22 48.90
CA GLU A 563 20.07 -2.02 50.08
C GLU A 563 18.60 -2.29 49.77
N ALA A 564 18.12 -1.82 48.62
CA ALA A 564 16.78 -2.12 48.12
C ALA A 564 16.61 -3.63 47.88
N LEU A 565 17.62 -4.31 47.31
CA LEU A 565 17.65 -5.75 47.13
C LEU A 565 17.65 -6.46 48.48
N SER A 566 18.40 -6.00 49.48
CA SER A 566 18.40 -6.61 50.81
C SER A 566 17.03 -6.49 51.48
N LEU A 567 16.38 -5.33 51.37
CA LEU A 567 15.00 -5.11 51.85
C LEU A 567 13.98 -5.95 51.06
N LEU A 568 14.18 -6.10 49.75
CA LEU A 568 13.35 -6.93 48.89
C LEU A 568 13.55 -8.41 49.19
N GLN A 569 14.78 -8.87 49.36
CA GLN A 569 15.12 -10.24 49.77
C GLN A 569 14.51 -10.55 51.13
N ASN A 570 14.60 -9.64 52.10
CA ASN A 570 13.94 -9.83 53.38
C ASN A 570 12.40 -9.90 53.25
N ARG A 571 11.81 -9.06 52.37
CA ARG A 571 10.37 -9.12 52.07
C ARG A 571 9.98 -10.41 51.35
N HIS A 572 10.74 -10.82 50.35
CA HIS A 572 10.54 -12.07 49.62
C HIS A 572 10.77 -13.25 50.53
N GLU A 573 11.75 -13.22 51.43
CA GLU A 573 11.95 -14.24 52.44
C GLU A 573 10.72 -14.31 53.35
N LYS A 574 10.15 -13.18 53.77
CA LYS A 574 8.87 -13.17 54.49
C LYS A 574 7.74 -13.79 53.66
N GLU A 575 7.56 -13.33 52.43
CA GLU A 575 6.51 -13.83 51.54
C GLU A 575 6.71 -15.30 51.20
N ILE A 576 7.94 -15.75 50.99
CA ILE A 576 8.34 -17.14 50.75
C ILE A 576 8.08 -17.94 52.01
N ILE A 577 8.40 -17.47 53.20
CA ILE A 577 8.09 -18.19 54.44
C ILE A 577 6.57 -18.21 54.67
N GLU A 578 5.82 -17.14 54.39
CA GLU A 578 4.35 -17.10 54.47
C GLU A 578 3.68 -17.98 53.42
N VAL A 579 4.22 -18.02 52.21
CA VAL A 579 3.81 -18.91 51.14
C VAL A 579 4.26 -20.33 51.46
N THR A 580 5.42 -20.55 52.07
CA THR A 580 5.88 -21.86 52.55
C THR A 580 4.94 -22.32 53.64
N SER A 581 4.52 -21.45 54.56
CA SER A 581 3.51 -21.75 55.56
C SER A 581 2.19 -22.14 54.89
N ARG A 582 1.71 -21.37 53.91
CA ARG A 582 0.51 -21.70 53.11
C ARG A 582 0.69 -22.95 52.25
N ILE A 583 1.90 -23.25 51.78
CA ILE A 583 2.27 -24.47 51.06
C ILE A 583 2.29 -25.62 52.05
N LYS A 584 2.75 -25.45 53.28
CA LYS A 584 2.70 -26.48 54.32
C LYS A 584 1.26 -26.75 54.74
N GLU A 585 0.43 -25.72 54.83
CA GLU A 585 -1.03 -25.84 55.00
C GLU A 585 -1.69 -26.51 53.79
N ALA A 586 -1.30 -26.14 52.57
CA ALA A 586 -1.79 -26.76 51.35
C ALA A 586 -1.26 -28.18 51.16
N GLN A 587 -0.04 -28.50 51.60
CA GLN A 587 0.57 -29.84 51.64
C GLN A 587 -0.12 -30.70 52.69
N LEU A 588 -0.56 -30.09 53.80
CA LEU A 588 -1.41 -30.76 54.76
C LEU A 588 -2.77 -31.08 54.13
N ASN A 589 -3.39 -30.13 53.43
CA ASN A 589 -4.64 -30.34 52.71
C ASN A 589 -4.47 -31.31 51.53
N GLU A 590 -3.35 -31.27 50.83
CA GLU A 590 -2.97 -32.18 49.74
C GLU A 590 -2.70 -33.56 50.29
N ALA A 591 -2.02 -33.71 51.42
CA ALA A 591 -1.84 -35.01 52.07
C ALA A 591 -3.20 -35.58 52.53
N LEU A 592 -4.13 -34.72 52.96
CA LEU A 592 -5.51 -35.11 53.28
C LEU A 592 -6.30 -35.53 52.03
N GLU A 593 -6.20 -34.79 50.92
CA GLU A 593 -6.84 -35.14 49.65
C GLU A 593 -6.14 -36.32 48.95
N SER A 594 -4.83 -36.48 49.12
CA SER A 594 -4.04 -37.61 48.63
C SER A 594 -4.41 -38.87 49.39
N LEU A 595 -4.67 -38.78 50.70
CA LEU A 595 -5.24 -39.88 51.45
C LEU A 595 -6.59 -40.30 50.87
N LYS A 596 -7.48 -39.32 50.60
CA LYS A 596 -8.78 -39.55 49.98
C LYS A 596 -8.67 -40.11 48.55
N SER A 597 -7.69 -39.64 47.78
CA SER A 597 -7.38 -40.14 46.43
C SER A 597 -6.82 -41.56 46.47
N LEU A 598 -5.97 -41.89 47.44
CA LEU A 598 -5.47 -43.26 47.62
C LEU A 598 -6.60 -44.20 48.01
N ASP A 599 -7.54 -43.75 48.83
CA ASP A 599 -8.78 -44.50 49.12
C ASP A 599 -9.62 -44.72 47.84
N GLU A 600 -9.75 -43.71 46.98
CA GLU A 600 -10.49 -43.85 45.72
C GLU A 600 -9.73 -44.71 44.69
N ASN A 601 -8.40 -44.61 44.62
CA ASN A 601 -7.56 -45.47 43.78
C ASN A 601 -7.67 -46.93 44.23
N LYS A 602 -7.73 -47.18 45.54
CA LYS A 602 -7.99 -48.52 46.08
C LYS A 602 -9.34 -49.04 45.59
N ARG A 603 -10.40 -48.24 45.65
CA ARG A 603 -11.73 -48.61 45.09
C ARG A 603 -11.69 -48.85 43.57
N SER A 604 -10.90 -48.08 42.84
CA SER A 604 -10.71 -48.27 41.40
C SER A 604 -10.01 -49.59 41.11
N ALA A 605 -8.96 -49.95 41.86
CA ALA A 605 -8.27 -51.22 41.71
C ALA A 605 -9.18 -52.41 42.11
N GLU A 606 -10.03 -52.23 43.12
CA GLU A 606 -11.10 -53.19 43.48
C GLU A 606 -12.09 -53.39 42.31
N THR A 607 -12.56 -52.30 41.70
CA THR A 607 -13.43 -52.34 40.50
C THR A 607 -12.73 -52.99 39.31
N GLN A 608 -11.45 -52.71 39.09
CA GLN A 608 -10.67 -53.29 37.99
C GLN A 608 -10.51 -54.80 38.17
N LYS A 609 -10.24 -55.26 39.39
CA LYS A 609 -10.22 -56.68 39.71
C LYS A 609 -11.56 -57.33 39.37
N GLU A 610 -12.67 -56.74 39.83
CA GLU A 610 -14.02 -57.23 39.56
C GLU A 610 -14.34 -57.26 38.05
N HIS A 611 -13.87 -56.27 37.28
CA HIS A 611 -14.04 -56.25 35.82
C HIS A 611 -13.33 -57.42 35.13
N TYR A 612 -12.07 -57.69 35.48
CA TYR A 612 -11.32 -58.80 34.89
C TYR A 612 -11.82 -60.17 35.37
N ASP A 613 -12.34 -60.27 36.60
CA ASP A 613 -13.06 -61.46 37.08
C ASP A 613 -14.21 -61.80 36.10
N ASN A 614 -15.05 -60.80 35.77
CA ASN A 614 -16.18 -60.99 34.86
C ASN A 614 -15.76 -61.38 33.42
N LEU A 615 -14.72 -60.74 32.86
CA LEU A 615 -14.23 -61.05 31.51
C LEU A 615 -13.68 -62.48 31.38
N ILE A 616 -12.97 -62.96 32.41
CA ILE A 616 -12.42 -64.32 32.45
C ILE A 616 -13.55 -65.36 32.51
N ASP A 617 -14.61 -65.06 33.26
CA ASP A 617 -15.77 -65.93 33.45
C ASP A 617 -16.68 -66.00 32.20
N GLU A 618 -16.86 -64.90 31.46
CA GLU A 618 -17.75 -64.83 30.28
C GLU A 618 -17.22 -65.54 29.03
N GLY A 619 -15.90 -65.60 28.82
CA GLY A 619 -15.31 -66.32 27.69
C GLY A 619 -15.34 -65.55 26.35
N MET A 620 -15.37 -66.24 25.19
CA MET A 620 -15.48 -65.59 23.87
C MET A 620 -16.90 -65.07 23.65
N ILE A 621 -17.02 -63.82 23.21
CA ILE A 621 -18.33 -63.22 22.88
C ILE A 621 -18.90 -63.81 21.58
N THR A 622 -20.23 -63.79 21.44
CA THR A 622 -20.94 -64.42 20.31
C THR A 622 -20.41 -64.01 18.92
N PRO A 623 -20.12 -62.72 18.62
CA PRO A 623 -19.60 -62.32 17.31
C PRO A 623 -18.22 -62.92 16.98
N GLU A 624 -17.32 -63.06 17.96
CA GLU A 624 -15.99 -63.66 17.77
C GLU A 624 -16.11 -65.15 17.44
N GLN A 625 -17.03 -65.85 18.10
CA GLN A 625 -17.34 -67.25 17.80
C GLN A 625 -17.88 -67.39 16.37
N VAL A 626 -18.75 -66.48 15.93
CA VAL A 626 -19.30 -66.44 14.56
C VAL A 626 -18.22 -66.13 13.52
N GLN A 627 -17.30 -65.20 13.78
CA GLN A 627 -16.18 -64.88 12.89
C GLN A 627 -15.28 -66.11 12.68
N VAL A 628 -14.88 -66.78 13.76
CA VAL A 628 -14.07 -68.00 13.69
C VAL A 628 -14.79 -69.11 12.93
N TRP A 629 -16.10 -69.29 13.17
CA TRP A 629 -16.91 -70.27 12.42
C TRP A 629 -16.99 -69.95 10.93
N SER A 630 -17.20 -68.69 10.58
CA SER A 630 -17.35 -68.25 9.18
C SER A 630 -16.04 -68.42 8.41
N MET A 631 -14.90 -68.07 9.02
CA MET A 631 -13.58 -68.27 8.42
C MET A 631 -13.26 -69.77 8.23
N LYS A 632 -13.61 -70.63 9.19
CA LYS A 632 -13.48 -72.09 9.03
C LYS A 632 -14.32 -72.63 7.87
N ALA A 633 -15.55 -72.13 7.70
CA ALA A 633 -16.39 -72.50 6.56
C ALA A 633 -15.78 -72.03 5.22
N ALA A 634 -15.21 -70.82 5.17
CA ALA A 634 -14.54 -70.27 4.00
C ALA A 634 -13.31 -71.10 3.57
N VAL A 635 -12.46 -71.54 4.53
CA VAL A 635 -11.33 -72.46 4.25
C VAL A 635 -11.82 -73.73 3.54
N GLY A 636 -12.94 -74.31 3.99
CA GLY A 636 -13.53 -75.49 3.36
C GLY A 636 -14.00 -75.24 1.92
N LEU A 637 -14.60 -74.07 1.65
CA LEU A 637 -15.06 -73.68 0.31
C LEU A 637 -13.89 -73.43 -0.66
N HIS A 638 -12.81 -72.78 -0.23
CA HIS A 638 -11.62 -72.56 -1.07
C HIS A 638 -10.92 -73.88 -1.43
N GLY A 639 -10.88 -74.85 -0.51
CA GLY A 639 -10.36 -76.19 -0.79
C GLY A 639 -11.11 -76.94 -1.90
N LEU A 640 -12.44 -76.80 -1.94
CA LEU A 640 -13.27 -77.38 -3.01
C LEU A 640 -13.03 -76.69 -4.37
N ALA A 641 -12.85 -75.36 -4.39
CA ALA A 641 -12.60 -74.60 -5.61
C ALA A 641 -11.26 -74.96 -6.28
N ALA A 642 -10.20 -75.18 -5.49
CA ALA A 642 -8.90 -75.63 -6.00
C ALA A 642 -9.00 -77.01 -6.69
N GLY A 643 -9.78 -77.94 -6.13
CA GLY A 643 -10.00 -79.27 -6.71
C GLY A 643 -10.68 -79.24 -8.08
N ILE A 644 -11.68 -78.37 -8.27
CA ILE A 644 -12.41 -78.22 -9.54
C ILE A 644 -11.51 -77.67 -10.66
N LYS A 645 -10.65 -76.68 -10.35
CA LYS A 645 -9.74 -76.06 -11.34
C LYS A 645 -8.64 -77.01 -11.83
N ILE A 646 -8.12 -77.89 -10.97
CA ILE A 646 -7.09 -78.88 -11.33
C ILE A 646 -7.59 -79.83 -12.43
N THR A 647 -8.86 -80.25 -12.36
CA THR A 647 -9.47 -81.12 -13.37
C THR A 647 -9.66 -80.45 -14.74
N ALA A 648 -9.84 -79.12 -14.79
CA ALA A 648 -10.01 -78.38 -16.04
C ALA A 648 -8.67 -78.06 -16.75
N ALA A 649 -7.58 -77.88 -16.01
CA ALA A 649 -6.24 -77.60 -16.56
C ALA A 649 -5.60 -78.82 -17.26
N ALA A 650 -5.98 -80.04 -16.86
CA ALA A 650 -5.38 -81.28 -17.37
C ALA A 650 -5.88 -81.71 -18.77
N THR A 651 -6.92 -81.09 -19.33
CA THR A 651 -7.56 -81.54 -20.59
C THR A 651 -7.23 -80.68 -21.82
N ALA A 652 -6.42 -79.63 -21.73
CA ALA A 652 -6.27 -78.64 -22.82
C ALA A 652 -4.94 -78.63 -23.60
N THR A 653 -4.03 -79.61 -23.44
CA THR A 653 -2.79 -79.67 -24.24
C THR A 653 -2.40 -81.10 -24.64
N THR A 654 -3.04 -81.66 -25.68
CA THR A 654 -2.45 -82.52 -26.73
C THR A 654 -3.52 -82.98 -27.73
N VAL A 655 -3.83 -82.19 -28.75
CA VAL A 655 -4.37 -82.69 -30.03
C VAL A 655 -3.67 -81.94 -31.18
N PRO A 656 -2.84 -82.61 -32.00
CA PRO A 656 -2.39 -82.07 -33.28
C PRO A 656 -3.48 -82.35 -34.35
N ASP A 657 -3.85 -81.34 -35.15
CA ASP A 657 -4.74 -81.54 -36.31
C ASP A 657 -4.07 -82.46 -37.33
N VAL A 658 -4.57 -83.69 -37.44
CA VAL A 658 -4.27 -84.62 -38.53
C VAL A 658 -5.57 -84.87 -39.31
N ALA A 659 -5.69 -84.27 -40.49
CA ALA A 659 -6.73 -84.62 -41.46
C ALA A 659 -6.25 -85.81 -42.31
N ILE A 660 -6.88 -86.99 -42.13
CA ILE A 660 -6.70 -88.17 -42.99
C ILE A 660 -7.83 -88.18 -44.03
N GLY A 661 -7.48 -87.88 -45.29
CA GLY A 661 -8.23 -88.29 -46.49
C GLY A 661 -7.41 -89.33 -47.29
N PRO A 662 -8.05 -90.25 -48.04
CA PRO A 662 -7.40 -91.48 -48.54
C PRO A 662 -6.50 -91.23 -49.78
N PRO A 663 -5.61 -92.15 -50.18
CA PRO A 663 -4.28 -92.35 -49.59
C PRO A 663 -3.18 -92.25 -50.67
N PHE A 664 -2.76 -91.05 -51.12
CA PHE A 664 -1.59 -90.92 -52.02
C PHE A 664 -0.76 -89.61 -51.96
N ALA A 665 -0.94 -88.72 -50.97
CA ALA A 665 -0.12 -87.49 -50.93
C ALA A 665 0.23 -87.04 -49.51
N SER A 666 1.51 -87.12 -49.17
CA SER A 666 2.13 -86.70 -47.91
C SER A 666 2.98 -85.44 -48.10
N HIS A 667 2.70 -84.32 -47.42
CA HIS A 667 3.71 -83.27 -47.15
C HIS A 667 3.43 -82.53 -45.82
N VAL A 668 4.49 -82.17 -45.09
CA VAL A 668 4.51 -81.56 -43.74
C VAL A 668 4.69 -80.04 -43.82
N LYS A 669 4.00 -79.27 -42.96
CA LYS A 669 4.43 -77.92 -42.52
C LYS A 669 3.96 -77.59 -41.08
N GLN A 670 4.75 -76.75 -40.43
CA GLN A 670 4.91 -76.49 -38.97
C GLN A 670 4.26 -75.17 -38.51
N GLY A 671 3.76 -75.09 -37.27
CA GLY A 671 3.41 -73.83 -36.55
C GLY A 671 2.60 -74.05 -35.25
N GLY A 672 2.85 -73.28 -34.18
CA GLY A 672 2.30 -73.51 -32.82
C GLY A 672 1.64 -72.31 -32.12
N SER A 673 0.83 -72.61 -31.09
CA SER A 673 0.29 -71.70 -30.04
C SER A 673 -0.37 -72.51 -28.91
N GLY A 674 -0.01 -72.28 -27.63
CA GLY A 674 -0.65 -72.95 -26.48
C GLY A 674 0.07 -72.94 -25.11
N ALA A 675 1.27 -72.34 -25.00
CA ALA A 675 2.07 -72.42 -23.77
C ALA A 675 1.73 -71.39 -22.67
N SER A 676 0.99 -70.31 -22.97
CA SER A 676 0.68 -69.26 -21.98
C SER A 676 -0.56 -69.56 -21.12
N GLU A 677 -1.51 -70.36 -21.62
CA GLU A 677 -2.81 -70.56 -20.96
C GLU A 677 -2.73 -71.61 -19.83
N GLY A 678 -1.96 -72.69 -20.01
CA GLY A 678 -1.71 -73.69 -18.96
C GLY A 678 -0.84 -73.22 -17.79
N LEU A 679 0.02 -72.21 -18.00
CA LEU A 679 0.82 -71.60 -16.92
C LEU A 679 -0.03 -70.71 -16.00
N ASN A 680 -1.02 -69.98 -16.56
CA ASN A 680 -1.93 -69.17 -15.76
C ASN A 680 -2.87 -70.01 -14.89
N THR A 681 -3.38 -71.15 -15.39
CA THR A 681 -4.26 -72.02 -14.57
C THR A 681 -3.49 -72.74 -13.45
N ALA A 682 -2.23 -73.12 -13.68
CA ALA A 682 -1.38 -73.70 -12.65
C ALA A 682 -1.01 -72.66 -11.57
N ALA A 683 -0.74 -71.41 -11.97
CA ALA A 683 -0.53 -70.32 -11.04
C ALA A 683 -1.78 -70.08 -10.17
N ASP A 684 -2.97 -70.00 -10.76
CA ASP A 684 -4.23 -69.78 -10.04
C ASP A 684 -4.55 -70.86 -9.00
N VAL A 685 -4.27 -72.14 -9.28
CA VAL A 685 -4.47 -73.24 -8.31
C VAL A 685 -3.53 -73.08 -7.13
N ILE A 686 -2.28 -72.70 -7.37
CA ILE A 686 -1.31 -72.41 -6.32
C ILE A 686 -1.77 -71.20 -5.49
N THR A 687 -2.31 -70.16 -6.14
CA THR A 687 -2.86 -68.98 -5.46
C THR A 687 -4.05 -69.33 -4.58
N THR A 688 -5.05 -70.09 -5.08
CA THR A 688 -6.22 -70.52 -4.29
C THR A 688 -5.84 -71.46 -3.14
N GLY A 689 -4.87 -72.36 -3.35
CA GLY A 689 -4.35 -73.23 -2.29
C GLY A 689 -3.59 -72.44 -1.21
N ALA A 690 -2.79 -71.45 -1.62
CA ALA A 690 -2.08 -70.55 -0.71
C ALA A 690 -3.05 -69.68 0.10
N GLU A 691 -4.14 -69.20 -0.50
CA GLU A 691 -5.21 -68.46 0.18
C GLU A 691 -5.90 -69.30 1.27
N ALA A 692 -6.21 -70.58 0.99
CA ALA A 692 -6.83 -71.47 1.97
C ALA A 692 -5.90 -71.75 3.18
N VAL A 693 -4.59 -71.93 2.92
CA VAL A 693 -3.58 -72.11 3.97
C VAL A 693 -3.39 -70.80 4.77
N SER A 694 -3.38 -69.63 4.11
CA SER A 694 -3.33 -68.32 4.77
C SER A 694 -4.51 -68.14 5.72
N MET A 695 -5.73 -68.38 5.23
CA MET A 695 -6.97 -68.25 6.01
C MET A 695 -7.03 -69.26 7.19
N GLY A 696 -6.54 -70.48 6.99
CA GLY A 696 -6.40 -71.47 8.08
C GLY A 696 -5.39 -71.02 9.15
N GLY A 697 -4.29 -70.38 8.73
CA GLY A 697 -3.32 -69.72 9.60
C GLY A 697 -3.93 -68.54 10.36
N GLU A 698 -4.78 -67.75 9.71
CA GLU A 698 -5.50 -66.63 10.34
C GLU A 698 -6.47 -67.12 11.43
N VAL A 699 -7.22 -68.21 11.20
CA VAL A 699 -8.10 -68.81 12.23
C VAL A 699 -7.32 -69.29 13.45
N ALA A 700 -6.19 -69.99 13.24
CA ALA A 700 -5.32 -70.42 14.33
C ALA A 700 -4.71 -69.21 15.07
N GLY A 701 -4.39 -68.16 14.32
CA GLY A 701 -3.95 -66.87 14.85
C GLY A 701 -4.99 -66.24 15.78
N ILE A 702 -6.27 -66.21 15.38
CA ILE A 702 -7.35 -65.65 16.21
C ILE A 702 -7.55 -66.44 17.52
N TYR A 703 -7.52 -67.78 17.47
CA TYR A 703 -7.66 -68.60 18.68
C TYR A 703 -6.46 -68.45 19.62
N ALA A 704 -5.24 -68.40 19.06
CA ALA A 704 -4.03 -68.13 19.83
C ALA A 704 -4.04 -66.73 20.44
N GLN A 705 -4.51 -65.71 19.70
CA GLN A 705 -4.71 -64.36 20.22
C GLN A 705 -5.70 -64.34 21.37
N TYR A 706 -6.84 -65.03 21.27
CA TYR A 706 -7.80 -65.12 22.37
C TYR A 706 -7.20 -65.80 23.62
N GLN A 707 -6.46 -66.89 23.46
CA GLN A 707 -5.77 -67.52 24.59
C GLN A 707 -4.75 -66.58 25.25
N ARG A 708 -4.00 -65.81 24.46
CA ARG A 708 -3.10 -64.77 24.98
C ARG A 708 -3.87 -63.68 25.70
N SER A 709 -4.99 -63.22 25.16
CA SER A 709 -5.87 -62.26 25.84
C SER A 709 -6.38 -62.78 27.18
N LYS A 710 -6.73 -64.07 27.29
CA LYS A 710 -7.15 -64.69 28.55
C LYS A 710 -6.00 -64.77 29.57
N GLU A 711 -4.80 -65.15 29.13
CA GLU A 711 -3.59 -65.13 29.98
C GLU A 711 -3.30 -63.70 30.47
N ASP A 712 -3.46 -62.71 29.60
CA ASP A 712 -3.31 -61.29 29.94
C ASP A 712 -4.38 -60.84 30.95
N TRP A 713 -5.65 -61.24 30.78
CA TRP A 713 -6.71 -60.90 31.75
C TRP A 713 -6.45 -61.51 33.13
N ASP A 714 -6.03 -62.78 33.21
CA ASP A 714 -5.65 -63.43 34.49
C ASP A 714 -4.47 -62.72 35.16
N LEU A 715 -3.49 -62.28 34.37
CA LEU A 715 -2.38 -61.48 34.87
C LEU A 715 -2.87 -60.11 35.38
N GLN A 716 -3.74 -59.41 34.63
CA GLN A 716 -4.30 -58.12 35.02
C GLN A 716 -5.13 -58.20 36.30
N GLN A 717 -5.93 -59.25 36.47
CA GLN A 717 -6.66 -59.53 37.70
C GLN A 717 -5.72 -59.67 38.92
N LYS A 718 -4.65 -60.47 38.78
CA LYS A 718 -3.65 -60.66 39.85
C LYS A 718 -2.85 -59.40 40.15
N MET A 719 -2.53 -58.61 39.13
CA MET A 719 -1.88 -57.31 39.32
C MET A 719 -2.78 -56.35 40.08
N ALA A 720 -4.07 -56.27 39.74
CA ALA A 720 -5.05 -55.45 40.47
C ALA A 720 -5.17 -55.90 41.94
N GLU A 721 -5.17 -57.20 42.24
CA GLU A 721 -5.19 -57.69 43.63
C GLU A 721 -3.92 -57.30 44.41
N SER A 722 -2.76 -57.36 43.77
CA SER A 722 -1.50 -56.90 44.38
C SER A 722 -1.48 -55.39 44.59
N GLU A 723 -2.04 -54.63 43.65
CA GLU A 723 -2.13 -53.17 43.70
C GLU A 723 -3.01 -52.71 44.88
N ILE A 724 -4.13 -53.38 45.14
CA ILE A 724 -4.98 -53.12 46.32
C ILE A 724 -4.15 -53.24 47.61
N LYS A 725 -3.39 -54.33 47.79
CA LYS A 725 -2.55 -54.55 48.99
C LYS A 725 -1.46 -53.50 49.13
N GLN A 726 -0.88 -53.04 48.02
CA GLN A 726 0.10 -51.97 48.01
C GLN A 726 -0.52 -50.63 48.41
N LEU A 727 -1.69 -50.29 47.86
CA LEU A 727 -2.41 -49.05 48.15
C LEU A 727 -2.81 -48.96 49.63
N GLU A 728 -3.20 -50.07 50.26
CA GLU A 728 -3.45 -50.12 51.71
C GLU A 728 -2.25 -49.70 52.55
N ALA A 729 -1.04 -50.16 52.20
CA ALA A 729 0.18 -49.76 52.89
C ALA A 729 0.53 -48.28 52.65
N GLN A 730 0.25 -47.77 51.45
CA GLN A 730 0.47 -46.36 51.11
C GLN A 730 -0.48 -45.42 51.86
N ILE A 731 -1.75 -45.82 52.06
CA ILE A 731 -2.74 -45.07 52.85
C ILE A 731 -2.25 -44.87 54.30
N GLU A 732 -1.68 -45.90 54.94
CA GLU A 732 -1.08 -45.76 56.27
C GLU A 732 0.14 -44.82 56.28
N GLY A 733 0.98 -44.86 55.22
CA GLY A 733 2.07 -43.91 55.03
C GLY A 733 1.61 -42.45 54.90
N ALA A 734 0.52 -42.22 54.15
CA ALA A 734 -0.05 -40.89 53.97
C ALA A 734 -0.58 -40.28 55.29
N LYS A 735 -1.16 -41.11 56.18
CA LYS A 735 -1.58 -40.67 57.53
C LYS A 735 -0.41 -40.14 58.36
N LEU A 736 0.78 -40.72 58.25
CA LEU A 736 1.98 -40.25 58.93
C LEU A 736 2.50 -38.93 58.34
N GLN A 737 2.44 -38.76 57.02
CA GLN A 737 2.82 -37.50 56.35
C GLN A 737 1.95 -36.31 56.81
N ILE A 738 0.65 -36.52 57.02
CA ILE A 738 -0.25 -35.51 57.58
C ILE A 738 0.26 -35.01 58.95
N GLN A 739 0.78 -35.90 59.80
CA GLN A 739 1.32 -35.50 61.11
C GLN A 739 2.62 -34.68 60.97
N VAL A 740 3.50 -35.05 60.04
CA VAL A 740 4.74 -34.30 59.76
C VAL A 740 4.43 -32.90 59.26
N ALA A 741 3.51 -32.76 58.30
CA ALA A 741 3.12 -31.47 57.74
C ALA A 741 2.63 -30.48 58.82
N ARG A 742 1.90 -30.96 59.83
CA ARG A 742 1.46 -30.11 60.97
C ARG A 742 2.61 -29.54 61.79
N LEU A 743 3.67 -30.31 62.00
CA LEU A 743 4.85 -29.85 62.75
C LEU A 743 5.67 -28.83 61.94
N GLU A 744 5.73 -28.99 60.62
CA GLU A 744 6.42 -28.04 59.74
C GLU A 744 5.76 -26.65 59.74
N ILE A 745 4.42 -26.58 59.76
CA ILE A 745 3.67 -25.30 59.88
C ILE A 745 4.07 -24.53 61.15
N GLN A 746 4.26 -25.21 62.27
CA GLN A 746 4.69 -24.56 63.52
C GLN A 746 6.13 -24.03 63.46
N SER A 747 6.99 -24.63 62.63
CA SER A 747 8.36 -24.15 62.41
C SER A 747 8.36 -22.85 61.60
N THR A 748 7.58 -22.80 60.52
CA THR A 748 7.51 -21.62 59.63
C THR A 748 6.96 -20.40 60.36
N GLU A 749 5.98 -20.55 61.26
CA GLU A 749 5.47 -19.44 62.09
C GLU A 749 6.57 -18.74 62.93
N LYS A 750 7.57 -19.50 63.39
CA LYS A 750 8.69 -18.93 64.17
C LYS A 750 9.66 -18.16 63.27
N GLU A 751 9.91 -18.66 62.06
CA GLU A 751 10.78 -18.00 61.08
C GLU A 751 10.21 -16.64 60.65
N ILE A 752 8.88 -16.52 60.48
CA ILE A 752 8.21 -15.24 60.18
C ILE A 752 8.54 -14.17 61.23
N LYS A 753 8.48 -14.52 62.52
CA LYS A 753 8.77 -13.58 63.63
C LYS A 753 10.22 -13.09 63.64
N GLN A 754 11.16 -13.97 63.26
CA GLN A 754 12.58 -13.61 63.16
C GLN A 754 12.83 -12.67 61.97
N ASN A 755 12.24 -12.96 60.81
CA ASN A 755 12.35 -12.13 59.63
C ASN A 755 11.84 -10.68 59.87
N GLU A 756 10.73 -10.51 60.59
CA GLU A 756 10.20 -9.17 60.93
C GLU A 756 11.14 -8.34 61.82
N SER A 757 11.95 -9.00 62.64
CA SER A 757 12.94 -8.32 63.48
C SER A 757 14.13 -7.84 62.64
N MET A 758 14.55 -8.62 61.63
CA MET A 758 15.57 -8.21 60.65
C MET A 758 15.10 -7.00 59.82
N LYS A 759 13.86 -7.00 59.35
CA LYS A 759 13.25 -5.87 58.63
C LYS A 759 13.37 -4.57 59.41
N ARG A 760 13.01 -4.58 60.70
CA ARG A 760 13.05 -3.41 61.58
C ARG A 760 14.46 -2.81 61.67
N PHE A 761 15.49 -3.65 61.78
CA PHE A 761 16.88 -3.19 61.78
C PHE A 761 17.29 -2.57 60.43
N MET A 762 17.00 -3.26 59.31
CA MET A 762 17.32 -2.76 57.96
C MET A 762 16.69 -1.39 57.66
N THR A 763 15.47 -1.13 58.17
CA THR A 763 14.80 0.16 57.99
C THR A 763 15.28 1.29 58.92
N SER A 764 15.88 0.96 60.06
CA SER A 764 16.25 1.95 61.09
C SER A 764 17.72 2.38 61.08
N LYS A 765 18.61 1.64 60.40
CA LYS A 765 20.03 2.03 60.27
C LYS A 765 20.21 3.34 59.49
N PHE A 766 21.29 4.08 59.76
CA PHE A 766 21.60 5.36 59.10
C PHE A 766 21.93 5.20 57.61
N SER A 767 22.77 4.23 57.25
CA SER A 767 23.12 3.91 55.86
C SER A 767 22.03 3.04 55.21
N ASN A 768 20.81 3.56 55.17
CA ASN A 768 19.65 2.90 54.57
C ASN A 768 19.46 3.33 53.10
N GLU A 769 18.46 2.74 52.45
CA GLU A 769 18.10 3.06 51.06
C GLU A 769 17.84 4.56 50.84
N GLN A 770 17.22 5.25 51.80
CA GLN A 770 16.85 6.67 51.69
C GLN A 770 18.08 7.57 51.58
N LEU A 771 19.16 7.27 52.32
CA LEU A 771 20.42 8.00 52.22
C LEU A 771 21.02 7.90 50.81
N TYR A 772 21.13 6.68 50.27
CA TYR A 772 21.70 6.47 48.94
C TYR A 772 20.80 7.00 47.81
N GLN A 773 19.48 7.00 48.00
CA GLN A 773 18.55 7.67 47.09
C GLN A 773 18.78 9.19 47.07
N TRP A 774 18.97 9.82 48.23
CA TRP A 774 19.31 11.24 48.32
C TRP A 774 20.65 11.54 47.64
N MET A 775 21.69 10.73 47.88
CA MET A 775 22.99 10.87 47.22
C MET A 775 22.88 10.74 45.69
N THR A 776 22.16 9.73 45.20
CA THR A 776 21.92 9.51 43.76
C THR A 776 21.25 10.74 43.13
N SER A 777 20.26 11.33 43.81
CA SER A 777 19.55 12.52 43.33
C SER A 777 20.49 13.74 43.21
N LYS A 778 21.33 13.98 44.23
CA LYS A 778 22.29 15.09 44.21
C LYS A 778 23.41 14.89 43.18
N LEU A 779 24.00 13.70 43.12
CA LEU A 779 25.08 13.36 42.20
C LEU A 779 24.61 13.38 40.73
N SER A 780 23.40 12.89 40.44
CA SER A 780 22.83 12.94 39.08
C SER A 780 22.71 14.37 38.55
N GLY A 781 22.29 15.32 39.39
CA GLY A 781 22.22 16.73 39.02
C GLY A 781 23.58 17.33 38.68
N LEU A 782 24.60 17.09 39.53
CA LEU A 782 25.97 17.57 39.29
C LEU A 782 26.60 16.92 38.05
N TYR A 783 26.37 15.62 37.86
CA TYR A 783 26.86 14.85 36.73
C TYR A 783 26.34 15.42 35.40
N PHE A 784 25.03 15.64 35.30
CA PHE A 784 24.41 16.19 34.08
C PHE A 784 24.83 17.64 33.79
N GLN A 785 24.93 18.48 34.82
CA GLN A 785 25.40 19.87 34.63
C GLN A 785 26.85 19.92 34.15
N THR A 786 27.71 19.07 34.71
CA THR A 786 29.12 18.95 34.27
C THR A 786 29.22 18.42 32.85
N TYR A 787 28.36 17.47 32.47
CA TYR A 787 28.28 16.95 31.09
C TYR A 787 28.00 18.05 30.09
N LYS A 788 26.99 18.90 30.33
CA LYS A 788 26.66 20.01 29.43
C LYS A 788 27.84 20.95 29.23
N LEU A 789 28.50 21.35 30.33
CA LEU A 789 29.69 22.20 30.26
C LEU A 789 30.83 21.54 29.48
N ALA A 790 31.07 20.24 29.69
CA ALA A 790 32.10 19.49 28.97
C ALA A 790 31.80 19.40 27.47
N HIS A 791 30.54 19.12 27.12
CA HIS A 791 30.08 19.02 25.73
C HIS A 791 30.14 20.36 24.99
N ASP A 792 29.66 21.44 25.62
CA ASP A 792 29.76 22.80 25.06
C ASP A 792 31.22 23.21 24.83
N MET A 793 32.12 22.88 25.76
CA MET A 793 33.55 23.15 25.63
C MET A 793 34.20 22.30 24.52
N ALA A 794 33.77 21.05 24.36
CA ALA A 794 34.23 20.16 23.29
C ALA A 794 33.78 20.65 21.91
N LEU A 795 32.52 21.09 21.76
CA LEU A 795 32.02 21.70 20.55
C LEU A 795 32.76 23.00 20.21
N ALA A 796 33.07 23.82 21.21
CA ALA A 796 33.86 25.02 21.00
C ALA A 796 35.30 24.69 20.56
N ALA A 797 35.91 23.62 21.10
CA ALA A 797 37.20 23.12 20.63
C ALA A 797 37.12 22.65 19.16
N GLU A 798 36.11 21.88 18.79
CA GLU A 798 35.89 21.46 17.39
C GLU A 798 35.74 22.68 16.45
N LYS A 799 35.00 23.70 16.89
CA LYS A 799 34.85 24.95 16.11
C LYS A 799 36.18 25.71 15.98
N ALA A 800 36.99 25.75 17.05
CA ALA A 800 38.32 26.34 17.01
C ALA A 800 39.22 25.62 15.99
N TYR A 801 39.18 24.28 15.95
CA TYR A 801 39.93 23.48 14.98
C TYR A 801 39.51 23.78 13.54
N GLN A 802 38.20 23.77 13.25
CA GLN A 802 37.65 24.15 11.94
C GLN A 802 38.11 25.56 11.51
N PHE A 803 38.07 26.50 12.45
CA PHE A 803 38.45 27.89 12.18
C PHE A 803 39.95 28.03 11.88
N GLU A 804 40.81 27.47 12.74
CA GLU A 804 42.27 27.53 12.65
C GLU A 804 42.81 26.97 11.35
N ARG A 805 42.29 25.82 10.91
CA ARG A 805 42.81 25.14 9.71
C ARG A 805 42.15 25.59 8.40
N GLY A 806 41.07 26.36 8.47
CA GLY A 806 40.32 26.75 7.27
C GLY A 806 39.61 25.57 6.61
N LEU A 807 39.27 24.52 7.38
CA LEU A 807 38.65 23.28 6.88
C LEU A 807 37.13 23.39 6.86
N LYS A 808 36.51 22.50 6.09
CA LYS A 808 35.05 22.36 6.05
C LYS A 808 34.53 21.68 7.30
N GLU A 809 33.32 22.03 7.72
CA GLU A 809 32.62 21.37 8.83
C GLU A 809 32.47 19.85 8.61
N SER A 810 32.34 19.41 7.35
CA SER A 810 32.25 17.99 7.02
C SER A 810 33.55 17.21 7.22
N GLU A 811 34.71 17.88 7.26
CA GLU A 811 36.02 17.23 7.44
C GLU A 811 36.42 17.15 8.91
N VAL A 812 35.83 18.00 9.74
CA VAL A 812 36.09 18.09 11.17
C VAL A 812 34.75 17.97 11.90
N SER A 813 34.30 16.73 12.04
CA SER A 813 33.10 16.34 12.80
C SER A 813 33.45 15.12 13.65
N PHE A 814 33.91 15.40 14.85
CA PHE A 814 34.29 14.44 15.89
C PHE A 814 33.28 14.41 17.03
N ILE A 815 32.72 15.57 17.38
CA ILE A 815 31.83 15.71 18.54
C ILE A 815 30.37 15.49 18.12
N GLY A 816 29.81 14.36 18.53
CA GLY A 816 28.44 13.96 18.25
C GLY A 816 27.38 14.64 19.13
N GLY A 817 26.11 14.50 18.75
CA GLY A 817 24.97 15.03 19.49
C GLY A 817 24.49 14.15 20.66
N MET A 818 24.92 12.89 20.76
CA MET A 818 24.41 11.91 21.72
C MET A 818 25.52 11.17 22.47
N TYR A 819 26.11 11.82 23.48
CA TYR A 819 26.97 11.14 24.45
C TYR A 819 26.21 10.78 25.74
N TRP A 820 25.13 11.50 26.04
CA TRP A 820 24.33 11.29 27.24
C TRP A 820 23.15 10.35 26.97
N ASP A 821 23.23 9.15 27.53
CA ASP A 821 22.11 8.20 27.53
C ASP A 821 21.25 8.34 28.79
N SER A 822 20.09 8.98 28.66
CA SER A 822 19.14 9.16 29.76
C SER A 822 18.62 7.83 30.35
N LEU A 823 18.54 6.75 29.55
CA LEU A 823 18.11 5.44 30.03
C LEU A 823 19.16 4.81 30.96
N ARG A 824 20.44 5.12 30.73
CA ARG A 824 21.57 4.66 31.53
C ARG A 824 22.09 5.74 32.49
N LYS A 825 21.27 6.75 32.80
CA LYS A 825 21.61 7.88 33.69
C LYS A 825 22.90 8.61 33.29
N GLY A 826 23.22 8.61 31.99
CA GLY A 826 24.37 9.27 31.41
C GLY A 826 25.72 8.56 31.61
N LEU A 827 25.77 7.38 32.23
CA LEU A 827 27.02 6.67 32.52
C LEU A 827 27.84 6.45 31.24
N LEU A 828 29.18 6.51 31.36
CA LEU A 828 30.16 6.43 30.26
C LEU A 828 30.12 7.59 29.24
N SER A 829 29.30 8.62 29.47
CA SER A 829 29.27 9.81 28.60
C SER A 829 30.62 10.53 28.56
N GLY A 830 31.35 10.56 29.67
CA GLY A 830 32.67 11.17 29.73
C GLY A 830 33.76 10.33 29.05
N ASP A 831 33.74 9.00 29.18
CA ASP A 831 34.70 8.14 28.48
C ASP A 831 34.56 8.25 26.95
N SER A 832 33.30 8.26 26.48
CA SER A 832 33.00 8.40 25.05
C SER A 832 33.39 9.77 24.52
N LEU A 833 33.04 10.84 25.24
CA LEU A 833 33.43 12.20 24.87
C LEU A 833 34.95 12.38 24.91
N GLY A 834 35.62 11.83 25.93
CA GLY A 834 37.08 11.86 26.06
C GLY A 834 37.79 11.17 24.89
N HIS A 835 37.27 10.02 24.46
CA HIS A 835 37.83 9.32 23.30
C HIS A 835 37.71 10.14 22.01
N ASP A 836 36.57 10.80 21.77
CA ASP A 836 36.41 11.64 20.59
C ASP A 836 37.28 12.91 20.65
N LEU A 837 37.53 13.47 21.84
CA LEU A 837 38.54 14.51 22.02
C LEU A 837 39.94 14.03 21.62
N ASP A 838 40.32 12.80 21.97
CA ASP A 838 41.62 12.22 21.59
C ASP A 838 41.72 11.96 20.08
N ARG A 839 40.63 11.49 19.45
CA ARG A 839 40.55 11.36 17.99
C ARG A 839 40.69 12.71 17.28
N MET A 840 40.04 13.74 17.82
CA MET A 840 40.13 15.10 17.31
C MET A 840 41.54 15.67 17.44
N GLU A 841 42.22 15.44 18.57
CA GLU A 841 43.62 15.86 18.76
C GLU A 841 44.55 15.18 17.76
N LYS A 842 44.43 13.86 17.59
CA LYS A 842 45.21 13.12 16.59
C LYS A 842 45.02 13.72 15.19
N ALA A 843 43.78 13.97 14.79
CA ALA A 843 43.48 14.56 13.49
C ALA A 843 44.06 15.98 13.36
N TYR A 844 44.03 16.78 14.43
CA TYR A 844 44.68 18.09 14.47
C TYR A 844 46.17 17.96 14.19
N ILE A 845 46.85 17.04 14.87
CA ILE A 845 48.29 16.78 14.68
C ILE A 845 48.58 16.33 13.24
N ASP A 846 47.81 15.37 12.71
CA ASP A 846 48.01 14.80 11.37
C ASP A 846 47.78 15.85 10.26
N THR A 847 46.84 16.77 10.47
CA THR A 847 46.56 17.84 9.50
C THR A 847 47.44 19.07 9.68
N ASN A 848 48.17 19.20 10.80
CA ASN A 848 48.98 20.39 11.13
C ASN A 848 50.29 20.45 10.32
N SER A 849 50.16 20.82 9.05
CA SER A 849 51.27 21.19 8.17
C SER A 849 51.51 22.70 8.15
N ARG A 850 52.74 23.10 7.80
CA ARG A 850 53.12 24.50 7.61
C ARG A 850 52.44 25.07 6.35
N ALA A 851 51.66 26.13 6.53
CA ALA A 851 51.10 26.90 5.42
C ALA A 851 52.15 27.87 4.83
N LEU A 852 51.86 28.42 3.65
CA LEU A 852 52.69 29.45 3.02
C LEU A 852 52.40 30.80 3.68
N GLU A 853 53.37 31.34 4.40
CA GLU A 853 53.27 32.63 5.08
C GLU A 853 53.68 33.77 4.14
N ILE A 854 52.80 34.77 3.97
CA ILE A 854 52.96 35.84 2.97
C ILE A 854 52.67 37.20 3.62
N GLY A 855 53.55 38.17 3.39
CA GLY A 855 53.34 39.58 3.72
C GLY A 855 53.08 40.41 2.45
N LYS A 856 52.05 41.25 2.47
CA LYS A 856 51.71 42.17 1.37
C LYS A 856 51.49 43.58 1.90
N HIS A 857 52.17 44.55 1.29
CA HIS A 857 51.99 45.98 1.56
C HIS A 857 51.11 46.57 0.46
N ILE A 858 50.03 47.26 0.85
CA ILE A 858 49.01 47.74 -0.09
C ILE A 858 48.77 49.23 0.20
N SER A 859 49.04 50.09 -0.78
CA SER A 859 48.67 51.51 -0.70
C SER A 859 47.17 51.69 -0.95
N LEU A 860 46.46 52.39 -0.06
CA LEU A 860 45.03 52.66 -0.23
C LEU A 860 44.76 53.50 -1.49
N ALA A 861 45.65 54.44 -1.80
CA ALA A 861 45.53 55.30 -2.97
C ALA A 861 45.72 54.53 -4.29
N GLU A 862 46.43 53.39 -4.28
CA GLU A 862 46.56 52.50 -5.44
C GLU A 862 45.45 51.46 -5.52
N LEU A 863 45.02 50.94 -4.36
CA LEU A 863 43.96 49.94 -4.26
C LEU A 863 42.60 50.52 -4.67
N ASP A 864 42.24 51.67 -4.09
CA ASP A 864 41.00 52.38 -4.35
C ASP A 864 41.22 53.90 -4.16
N PRO A 865 41.60 54.61 -5.24
CA PRO A 865 41.78 56.06 -5.23
C PRO A 865 40.56 56.83 -4.71
N MET A 866 39.35 56.28 -4.92
CA MET A 866 38.12 56.94 -4.51
C MET A 866 37.87 56.76 -3.02
N ALA A 867 38.17 55.60 -2.46
CA ALA A 867 38.18 55.41 -1.01
C ALA A 867 39.16 56.37 -0.32
N PHE A 868 40.37 56.57 -0.89
CA PHE A 868 41.34 57.53 -0.35
C PHE A 868 40.83 58.98 -0.35
N ILE A 869 40.21 59.43 -1.45
CA ILE A 869 39.59 60.77 -1.52
C ILE A 869 38.40 60.90 -0.56
N GLN A 870 37.59 59.84 -0.40
CA GLN A 870 36.50 59.83 0.58
C GLN A 870 37.03 59.95 2.01
N LEU A 871 38.15 59.29 2.32
CA LEU A 871 38.82 59.43 3.60
C LEU A 871 39.30 60.86 3.86
N LYS A 872 39.91 61.54 2.87
CA LYS A 872 40.33 62.95 2.97
C LYS A 872 39.15 63.92 3.09
N THR A 873 37.99 63.62 2.54
CA THR A 873 36.85 64.55 2.53
C THR A 873 35.88 64.33 3.69
N LYS A 874 35.61 63.08 4.06
CA LYS A 874 34.60 62.69 5.05
C LYS A 874 35.19 62.13 6.34
N GLY A 875 36.48 61.78 6.36
CA GLY A 875 37.11 61.08 7.49
C GLY A 875 36.74 59.60 7.60
N THR A 876 36.01 59.04 6.63
CA THR A 876 35.61 57.62 6.59
C THR A 876 35.63 57.10 5.16
N CYS A 877 36.07 55.86 4.97
CA CYS A 877 36.02 55.17 3.69
C CYS A 877 35.82 53.65 3.85
N GLU A 878 35.26 53.03 2.81
CA GLU A 878 35.21 51.58 2.67
C GLU A 878 36.09 51.15 1.49
N PHE A 879 36.83 50.05 1.65
CA PHE A 879 37.69 49.49 0.60
C PHE A 879 37.62 47.96 0.60
N ASN A 880 37.94 47.36 -0.55
CA ASN A 880 37.84 45.92 -0.76
C ASN A 880 39.20 45.30 -1.11
N LEU A 881 39.55 44.24 -0.39
CA LEU A 881 40.63 43.32 -0.78
C LEU A 881 40.03 42.20 -1.62
N SER A 882 40.03 42.38 -2.94
CA SER A 882 39.39 41.45 -3.88
C SER A 882 40.20 40.17 -4.10
N GLU A 883 39.56 39.10 -4.58
CA GLU A 883 40.25 37.85 -4.95
C GLU A 883 41.32 38.10 -6.02
N ALA A 884 41.04 38.98 -6.98
CA ALA A 884 41.98 39.36 -8.03
C ALA A 884 43.29 39.94 -7.46
N LEU A 885 43.23 40.72 -6.39
CA LEU A 885 44.40 41.32 -5.73
C LEU A 885 45.43 40.27 -5.32
N PHE A 886 44.98 39.09 -4.90
CA PHE A 886 45.84 37.99 -4.46
C PHE A 886 46.19 37.01 -5.58
N ASP A 887 45.26 36.75 -6.50
CA ASP A 887 45.48 35.85 -7.64
C ASP A 887 46.51 36.38 -8.62
N TYR A 888 46.65 37.71 -8.75
CA TYR A 888 47.68 38.31 -9.59
C TYR A 888 49.11 38.08 -9.07
N ASP A 889 49.29 37.99 -7.75
CA ASP A 889 50.57 37.61 -7.16
C ASP A 889 50.77 36.09 -7.23
N PHE A 890 49.76 35.32 -6.81
CA PHE A 890 49.86 33.87 -6.63
C PHE A 890 48.60 33.13 -7.10
N GLN A 891 48.62 32.73 -8.37
CA GLN A 891 47.49 32.10 -9.09
C GLN A 891 47.11 30.71 -8.54
N GLY A 892 48.03 30.01 -7.89
CA GLY A 892 47.82 28.65 -7.36
C GLY A 892 47.43 28.58 -5.89
N HIS A 893 47.32 29.72 -5.20
CA HIS A 893 47.08 29.75 -3.76
C HIS A 893 45.58 29.75 -3.44
N TYR A 894 45.18 28.98 -2.43
CA TYR A 894 43.83 28.97 -1.88
C TYR A 894 43.91 28.96 -0.34
N ASN A 895 42.77 28.93 0.34
CA ASN A 895 42.66 28.98 1.81
C ASN A 895 43.46 30.13 2.43
N ARG A 896 43.23 31.34 1.90
CA ARG A 896 43.93 32.56 2.32
C ARG A 896 43.34 33.07 3.63
N GLN A 897 44.05 32.85 4.73
CA GLN A 897 43.64 33.26 6.08
C GLN A 897 44.54 34.36 6.63
N ILE A 898 43.97 35.44 7.15
CA ILE A 898 44.70 36.54 7.76
C ILE A 898 45.39 36.04 9.04
N LYS A 899 46.65 36.47 9.24
CA LYS A 899 47.38 36.30 10.50
C LYS A 899 47.39 37.58 11.31
N THR A 900 47.65 38.71 10.67
CA THR A 900 47.53 40.04 11.27
C THR A 900 47.44 41.10 10.18
N ILE A 901 46.88 42.25 10.52
CA ILE A 901 46.77 43.43 9.67
C ILE A 901 47.19 44.65 10.48
N ALA A 902 48.01 45.53 9.89
CA ALA A 902 48.38 46.81 10.45
C ALA A 902 48.11 47.93 9.44
N ILE A 903 47.74 49.12 9.92
CA ILE A 903 47.40 50.27 9.08
C ILE A 903 48.27 51.46 9.47
N GLU A 904 49.21 51.79 8.60
CA GLU A 904 50.09 52.94 8.77
C GLU A 904 49.49 54.16 8.06
N ILE A 905 49.29 55.26 8.79
CA ILE A 905 48.71 56.51 8.29
C ILE A 905 49.76 57.61 8.42
N ASP A 906 50.19 58.16 7.29
CA ASP A 906 51.05 59.34 7.24
C ASP A 906 50.19 60.61 7.10
N ALA A 907 50.23 61.45 8.13
CA ALA A 907 49.54 62.75 8.21
C ALA A 907 50.51 63.94 8.33
N GLY A 908 51.78 63.74 7.96
CA GLY A 908 52.85 64.72 8.08
C GLY A 908 53.69 64.59 9.36
N GLU A 909 54.85 65.24 9.37
CA GLU A 909 55.90 65.08 10.39
C GLU A 909 55.37 65.34 11.82
N GLY A 910 55.48 64.34 12.70
CA GLY A 910 55.13 64.41 14.13
C GLY A 910 53.64 64.36 14.47
N LYS A 911 52.73 64.04 13.54
CA LYS A 911 51.28 63.97 13.80
C LYS A 911 50.78 62.51 13.78
N THR A 912 50.10 62.10 14.84
CA THR A 912 49.48 60.77 14.95
C THR A 912 47.97 60.87 14.76
N VAL A 913 47.40 60.04 13.87
CA VAL A 913 45.96 60.00 13.61
C VAL A 913 45.37 58.76 14.27
N ASN A 914 44.36 58.94 15.13
CA ASN A 914 43.60 57.81 15.66
C ASN A 914 42.58 57.36 14.61
N ALA A 915 42.38 56.06 14.48
CA ALA A 915 41.39 55.51 13.56
C ALA A 915 40.79 54.22 14.10
N THR A 916 39.64 53.84 13.57
CA THR A 916 39.03 52.52 13.82
C THR A 916 38.97 51.77 12.51
N LEU A 917 39.52 50.55 12.50
CA LEU A 917 39.44 49.64 11.37
C LEU A 917 38.42 48.54 11.70
N THR A 918 37.42 48.39 10.83
CA THR A 918 36.37 47.38 10.97
C THR A 918 36.38 46.43 9.77
N GLN A 919 36.37 45.12 10.01
CA GLN A 919 36.14 44.13 8.96
C GLN A 919 34.64 43.89 8.78
N LEU A 920 34.08 44.32 7.66
CA LEU A 920 32.66 44.21 7.37
C LEU A 920 32.27 42.81 6.88
N ARG A 921 33.06 42.26 5.96
CA ARG A 921 32.85 40.94 5.36
C ARG A 921 34.18 40.27 5.03
N HIS A 922 34.20 38.93 5.02
CA HIS A 922 35.35 38.18 4.52
C HIS A 922 34.95 36.81 3.98
N LYS A 923 35.77 36.29 3.06
CA LYS A 923 35.56 35.00 2.40
C LYS A 923 36.87 34.22 2.33
N THR A 924 36.79 32.93 2.63
CA THR A 924 37.91 31.98 2.53
C THR A 924 37.53 30.84 1.60
N VAL A 925 38.36 30.55 0.61
CA VAL A 925 38.21 29.38 -0.27
C VAL A 925 38.87 28.17 0.39
N MET A 926 38.09 27.26 0.97
CA MET A 926 38.59 26.15 1.81
C MET A 926 39.29 25.03 1.02
N GLU A 927 39.05 24.93 -0.28
CA GLU A 927 39.56 23.86 -1.16
C GLU A 927 40.00 24.43 -2.52
N PRO A 928 40.90 23.75 -3.27
CA PRO A 928 41.38 24.22 -4.58
C PRO A 928 40.31 24.06 -5.68
N ASN A 929 39.23 24.84 -5.57
CA ASN A 929 38.06 24.79 -6.42
C ASN A 929 37.99 26.02 -7.34
N ALA A 930 38.26 25.83 -8.63
CA ALA A 930 38.24 26.90 -9.63
C ALA A 930 36.86 27.59 -9.76
N LYS A 931 35.76 26.90 -9.42
CA LYS A 931 34.41 27.52 -9.40
C LYS A 931 34.26 28.54 -8.28
N ALA A 932 34.92 28.32 -7.14
CA ALA A 932 34.91 29.26 -6.01
C ALA A 932 35.63 30.55 -6.38
N VAL A 933 36.82 30.45 -6.96
CA VAL A 933 37.59 31.60 -7.46
C VAL A 933 36.78 32.36 -8.52
N LYS A 934 36.19 31.65 -9.50
CA LYS A 934 35.33 32.26 -10.51
C LYS A 934 34.17 33.06 -9.89
N TYR A 935 33.54 32.53 -8.84
CA TYR A 935 32.47 33.22 -8.13
C TYR A 935 32.97 34.47 -7.38
N LEU A 936 34.16 34.41 -6.76
CA LEU A 936 34.75 35.57 -6.08
C LEU A 936 35.20 36.67 -7.05
N LEU A 937 35.70 36.29 -8.23
CA LEU A 937 36.07 37.25 -9.29
C LEU A 937 34.83 37.89 -9.94
N ASN A 938 33.75 37.14 -10.11
CA ASN A 938 32.49 37.65 -10.65
C ASN A 938 31.29 36.91 -10.01
N PRO A 939 30.67 37.51 -8.97
CA PRO A 939 29.57 36.88 -8.23
C PRO A 939 28.32 36.70 -9.09
N ASN A 940 28.19 35.53 -9.72
CA ASN A 940 27.01 35.15 -10.49
C ASN A 940 26.59 33.72 -10.12
N GLY A 941 25.30 33.54 -9.80
CA GLY A 941 24.73 32.27 -9.34
C GLY A 941 24.88 32.01 -7.84
N LYS A 942 24.69 30.75 -7.44
CA LYS A 942 24.72 30.31 -6.04
C LYS A 942 26.16 30.17 -5.52
N GLU A 943 26.43 30.68 -4.32
CA GLU A 943 27.74 30.57 -3.67
C GLU A 943 28.16 29.10 -3.49
N PRO A 944 29.35 28.69 -3.97
CA PRO A 944 29.85 27.33 -3.78
C PRO A 944 30.10 26.98 -2.31
N ARG A 945 29.77 25.75 -1.90
CA ARG A 945 30.01 25.23 -0.53
C ARG A 945 31.49 25.17 -0.10
N SER A 946 32.42 25.35 -1.04
CA SER A 946 33.85 25.46 -0.75
C SER A 946 34.27 26.86 -0.28
N ILE A 947 33.34 27.83 -0.24
CA ILE A 947 33.58 29.16 0.31
C ILE A 947 33.02 29.20 1.74
N ARG A 948 33.86 29.63 2.68
CA ARG A 948 33.47 30.01 4.03
C ARG A 948 33.34 31.51 4.09
N SER A 949 32.17 31.99 4.44
CA SER A 949 31.87 33.42 4.50
C SER A 949 31.62 33.84 5.94
N ASP A 950 32.21 34.96 6.35
CA ASP A 950 31.74 35.77 7.47
C ASP A 950 31.79 35.11 8.87
N TRP A 951 32.78 34.25 9.13
CA TRP A 951 33.04 33.73 10.47
C TRP A 951 33.76 34.75 11.35
N ARG A 952 33.21 35.08 12.53
CA ARG A 952 33.68 36.17 13.40
C ARG A 952 33.70 37.54 12.69
N THR A 953 32.60 37.92 12.03
CA THR A 953 32.44 39.23 11.40
C THR A 953 32.43 40.38 12.40
N THR A 954 32.55 41.61 11.88
CA THR A 954 32.40 42.87 12.62
C THR A 954 33.43 43.07 13.73
N GLN A 955 34.58 42.39 13.63
CA GLN A 955 35.72 42.72 14.47
C GLN A 955 36.19 44.15 14.18
N GLN A 956 36.65 44.82 15.22
CA GLN A 956 37.15 46.17 15.17
C GLN A 956 38.48 46.25 15.91
N ILE A 957 39.42 47.02 15.37
CA ILE A 957 40.61 47.44 16.09
C ILE A 957 40.65 48.96 16.14
N ALA A 958 41.14 49.47 17.26
CA ALA A 958 41.53 50.87 17.38
C ALA A 958 42.99 51.01 16.97
N LEU A 959 43.26 51.97 16.10
CA LEU A 959 44.57 52.38 15.64
C LEU A 959 44.89 53.70 16.34
N GLY A 960 45.99 53.72 17.08
CA GLY A 960 46.49 54.89 17.77
C GLY A 960 48.00 54.80 17.92
N ASP A 961 48.61 55.81 18.53
CA ASP A 961 50.05 55.82 18.79
C ASP A 961 50.41 54.80 19.87
N ILE A 962 51.18 53.79 19.49
CA ILE A 962 51.66 52.71 20.39
C ILE A 962 53.19 52.68 20.49
N GLY A 963 53.91 53.63 19.86
CA GLY A 963 55.37 53.69 19.86
C GLY A 963 55.99 53.68 18.46
N GLU A 964 57.16 54.31 18.32
CA GLU A 964 57.85 54.56 17.03
C GLU A 964 58.26 53.29 16.27
N TYR A 965 58.45 52.17 16.97
CA TYR A 965 58.92 50.91 16.39
C TYR A 965 57.81 49.85 16.22
N ASP A 966 56.60 50.13 16.68
CA ASP A 966 55.49 49.18 16.69
C ASP A 966 54.50 49.42 15.55
N GLU A 967 54.11 48.35 14.86
CA GLU A 967 53.14 48.46 13.77
C GLU A 967 51.72 48.61 14.35
N PRO A 968 50.93 49.62 13.91
CA PRO A 968 49.58 49.87 14.40
C PRO A 968 48.61 48.77 13.97
N ASN A 969 48.49 47.73 14.80
CA ASN A 969 47.71 46.50 14.56
C ASN A 969 46.56 46.29 15.57
N GLY A 970 46.38 47.24 16.50
CA GLY A 970 45.34 47.20 17.53
C GLY A 970 45.70 46.48 18.83
N LEU A 971 46.94 46.00 18.96
CA LEU A 971 47.48 45.41 20.18
C LEU A 971 48.65 46.25 20.70
N PHE A 972 48.88 46.20 22.01
CA PHE A 972 50.06 46.83 22.63
C PHE A 972 51.36 46.07 22.32
N GLU A 973 51.29 44.75 22.25
CA GLU A 973 52.42 43.88 21.89
C GLU A 973 51.90 42.74 21.00
N LEU A 974 52.55 42.52 19.85
CA LEU A 974 52.15 41.45 18.92
C LEU A 974 52.77 40.11 19.33
N ARG A 975 52.00 39.29 20.04
CA ARG A 975 52.40 37.95 20.48
C ARG A 975 51.77 36.85 19.63
N LEU A 976 52.55 36.26 18.72
CA LEU A 976 52.07 35.17 17.85
C LEU A 976 51.73 33.88 18.63
N ASP A 977 52.27 33.72 19.84
CA ASP A 977 52.10 32.59 20.75
C ASP A 977 50.92 32.72 21.73
N ASP A 978 50.12 33.80 21.68
CA ASP A 978 48.96 33.97 22.57
C ASP A 978 47.99 32.78 22.42
N GLU A 979 47.35 32.39 23.52
CA GLU A 979 46.30 31.38 23.54
C GLU A 979 45.02 31.88 22.86
N ARG A 980 44.86 33.20 22.74
CA ARG A 980 43.77 33.85 22.02
C ARG A 980 44.14 34.11 20.57
N PHE A 981 43.12 34.14 19.73
CA PHE A 981 43.29 34.62 18.35
C PHE A 981 43.62 36.11 18.33
N LEU A 982 44.58 36.49 17.48
CA LEU A 982 44.87 37.89 17.19
C LEU A 982 43.68 38.54 16.48
N PRO A 983 43.58 39.88 16.47
CA PRO A 983 42.56 40.58 15.70
C PRO A 983 42.59 40.15 14.23
N PHE A 984 41.42 39.77 13.72
CA PHE A 984 41.18 39.26 12.37
C PHE A 984 41.90 37.96 12.01
N GLU A 985 42.59 37.31 12.96
CA GLU A 985 43.27 36.03 12.71
C GLU A 985 42.27 34.96 12.26
N GLY A 986 42.64 34.20 11.24
CA GLY A 986 41.84 33.08 10.70
C GLY A 986 40.70 33.51 9.77
N THR A 987 40.38 34.80 9.70
CA THR A 987 39.41 35.37 8.74
C THR A 987 39.96 35.35 7.31
N GLY A 988 39.09 35.43 6.32
CA GLY A 988 39.48 35.39 4.92
C GLY A 988 40.24 36.64 4.47
N ALA A 989 41.32 36.46 3.72
CA ALA A 989 42.07 37.60 3.15
C ALA A 989 41.21 38.40 2.16
N VAL A 990 40.34 37.72 1.40
CA VAL A 990 39.33 38.37 0.55
C VAL A 990 38.26 38.98 1.45
N SER A 991 38.24 40.30 1.54
CA SER A 991 37.50 40.98 2.60
C SER A 991 37.14 42.43 2.27
N THR A 992 36.10 42.94 2.93
CA THR A 992 35.64 44.33 2.86
C THR A 992 35.90 45.00 4.20
N TRP A 993 36.49 46.19 4.15
CA TRP A 993 36.94 46.93 5.33
C TRP A 993 36.38 48.33 5.35
N ARG A 994 36.18 48.85 6.55
CA ARG A 994 35.90 50.26 6.79
C ARG A 994 36.98 50.86 7.67
N LEU A 995 37.50 52.00 7.24
CA LEU A 995 38.45 52.81 8.01
C LEU A 995 37.79 54.14 8.38
N GLU A 996 37.73 54.42 9.68
CA GLU A 996 37.11 55.63 10.23
C GLU A 996 38.15 56.41 11.04
N LEU A 997 38.55 57.59 10.58
CA LEU A 997 39.44 58.45 11.32
C LEU A 997 38.68 59.07 12.50
N SER A 998 39.30 58.99 13.68
CA SER A 998 38.72 59.38 14.96
C SER A 998 39.60 60.43 15.62
N GLY A 999 39.00 61.42 16.28
CA GLY A 999 39.78 62.45 16.99
C GLY A 999 38.93 63.64 17.44
N LYS A 1000 39.51 64.50 18.29
CA LYS A 1000 38.90 65.79 18.63
C LYS A 1000 38.87 66.67 17.38
N ARG A 1001 37.77 67.40 17.16
CA ARG A 1001 37.63 68.33 16.02
C ARG A 1001 38.82 69.30 16.01
N GLY A 1002 39.64 69.27 14.96
CA GLY A 1002 40.85 70.08 14.81
C GLY A 1002 42.18 69.43 15.26
N SER A 1003 42.19 68.17 15.70
CA SER A 1003 43.42 67.45 16.11
C SER A 1003 44.36 67.12 14.94
N TYR A 1004 43.82 66.98 13.73
CA TYR A 1004 44.56 66.85 12.48
C TYR A 1004 43.71 67.42 11.34
N ASN A 1005 44.35 67.89 10.27
CA ASN A 1005 43.67 68.35 9.07
C ASN A 1005 43.58 67.18 8.08
N LEU A 1006 42.39 66.90 7.56
CA LEU A 1006 42.19 65.82 6.60
C LEU A 1006 42.93 66.06 5.27
N ASN A 1007 43.24 67.32 4.95
CA ASN A 1007 44.01 67.66 3.77
C ASN A 1007 45.49 67.26 3.88
N ASP A 1008 46.02 67.11 5.11
CA ASP A 1008 47.42 66.77 5.40
C ASP A 1008 47.69 65.24 5.29
N LEU A 1009 46.66 64.43 5.02
CA LEU A 1009 46.81 63.00 4.81
C LEU A 1009 47.56 62.73 3.49
N ASN A 1010 48.77 62.20 3.60
CA ASN A 1010 49.66 61.92 2.46
C ASN A 1010 49.48 60.49 1.96
N GLN A 1011 49.53 59.51 2.86
CA GLN A 1011 49.54 58.09 2.51
C GLN A 1011 48.86 57.24 3.57
N VAL A 1012 48.17 56.19 3.13
CA VAL A 1012 47.65 55.11 4.00
C VAL A 1012 48.13 53.78 3.45
N THR A 1013 48.90 53.05 4.25
CA THR A 1013 49.49 51.75 3.88
C THR A 1013 48.91 50.65 4.73
N ILE A 1014 48.33 49.64 4.08
CA ILE A 1014 47.82 48.42 4.69
C ILE A 1014 48.91 47.36 4.65
N LYS A 1015 49.41 46.93 5.81
CA LYS A 1015 50.36 45.83 5.95
C LYS A 1015 49.59 44.56 6.33
N LEU A 1016 49.40 43.66 5.38
CA LEU A 1016 48.64 42.43 5.56
C LEU A 1016 49.60 41.23 5.65
N LYS A 1017 49.52 40.45 6.72
CA LYS A 1017 50.17 39.14 6.84
C LYS A 1017 49.09 38.06 6.78
N TYR A 1018 49.23 37.11 5.87
CA TYR A 1018 48.26 36.01 5.69
C TYR A 1018 48.97 34.70 5.36
N THR A 1019 48.27 33.59 5.58
CA THR A 1019 48.70 32.25 5.20
C THR A 1019 47.88 31.72 4.03
N ALA A 1020 48.47 30.90 3.18
CA ALA A 1020 47.77 30.22 2.10
C ALA A 1020 48.25 28.77 1.89
N LEU A 1021 47.47 27.96 1.19
CA LEU A 1021 47.82 26.61 0.75
C LEU A 1021 47.99 26.57 -0.77
N ASN A 1022 48.82 25.65 -1.27
CA ASN A 1022 49.07 25.47 -2.70
C ASN A 1022 48.11 24.42 -3.30
N GLY A 1023 47.30 24.82 -4.28
CA GLY A 1023 46.32 23.98 -4.97
C GLY A 1023 46.88 23.16 -6.15
N GLY A 1024 48.18 23.27 -6.44
CA GLY A 1024 48.83 22.57 -7.54
C GLY A 1024 48.74 23.28 -8.90
N SER A 1025 49.47 22.75 -9.89
CA SER A 1025 49.63 23.38 -11.21
C SER A 1025 48.35 23.42 -12.05
N THR A 1026 47.46 22.43 -11.89
CA THR A 1026 46.17 22.35 -12.57
C THR A 1026 45.23 23.47 -12.10
N PHE A 1027 45.13 23.66 -10.78
CA PHE A 1027 44.37 24.75 -10.18
C PHE A 1027 44.94 26.11 -10.60
N ALA A 1028 46.26 26.29 -10.50
CA ALA A 1028 46.93 27.54 -10.90
C ALA A 1028 46.67 27.91 -12.38
N SER A 1029 46.72 26.92 -13.29
CA SER A 1029 46.46 27.15 -14.72
C SER A 1029 45.01 27.54 -14.99
N ALA A 1030 44.07 26.94 -14.26
CA ALA A 1030 42.65 27.29 -14.36
C ALA A 1030 42.38 28.72 -13.90
N VAL A 1031 42.96 29.14 -12.76
CA VAL A 1031 42.83 30.51 -12.23
C VAL A 1031 43.47 31.52 -13.19
N LYS A 1032 44.67 31.22 -13.72
CA LYS A 1032 45.36 32.08 -14.70
C LYS A 1032 44.49 32.38 -15.93
N GLY A 1033 43.77 31.38 -16.45
CA GLY A 1033 42.87 31.56 -17.59
C GLY A 1033 41.63 32.42 -17.30
N MET A 1034 41.31 32.70 -16.02
CA MET A 1034 40.17 33.52 -15.61
C MET A 1034 40.53 35.00 -15.44
N LEU A 1035 41.81 35.33 -15.26
CA LEU A 1035 42.30 36.69 -15.08
C LEU A 1035 42.24 37.45 -16.42
N LYS A 1036 41.62 38.63 -16.41
CA LYS A 1036 41.44 39.51 -17.59
C LYS A 1036 42.07 40.87 -17.33
N PRO A 1037 42.45 41.64 -18.38
CA PRO A 1037 42.81 43.05 -18.21
C PRO A 1037 41.77 43.77 -17.35
N TYR A 1038 42.18 44.35 -16.23
CA TYR A 1038 41.27 44.90 -15.24
C TYR A 1038 41.24 46.44 -15.33
N PRO A 1039 40.07 47.08 -15.15
CA PRO A 1039 40.01 48.52 -15.00
C PRO A 1039 40.68 48.89 -13.67
N THR A 1040 41.57 49.87 -13.71
CA THR A 1040 42.26 50.40 -12.53
C THR A 1040 42.34 51.92 -12.65
N ALA A 1041 42.81 52.56 -11.58
CA ALA A 1041 42.94 54.00 -11.52
C ALA A 1041 44.17 54.38 -10.69
N THR A 1042 44.82 55.48 -11.08
CA THR A 1042 45.93 56.07 -10.33
C THR A 1042 45.54 57.47 -9.89
N TYR A 1043 45.82 57.80 -8.63
CA TYR A 1043 45.67 59.14 -8.11
C TYR A 1043 46.95 59.96 -8.33
N PHE A 1044 46.82 61.10 -8.99
CA PHE A 1044 47.89 62.09 -9.15
C PHE A 1044 47.62 63.29 -8.25
N ASN A 1045 48.51 63.58 -7.32
CA ASN A 1045 48.51 64.82 -6.57
C ASN A 1045 49.34 65.86 -7.34
N LEU A 1046 48.70 66.74 -8.10
CA LEU A 1046 49.45 67.60 -9.04
C LEU A 1046 50.32 68.65 -8.34
N SER A 1047 49.91 69.17 -7.18
CA SER A 1047 50.73 70.16 -6.46
C SER A 1047 52.00 69.54 -5.87
N GLN A 1048 51.95 68.26 -5.47
CA GLN A 1048 53.10 67.54 -4.95
C GLN A 1048 53.97 66.94 -6.07
N MET A 1049 53.37 66.40 -7.13
CA MET A 1049 54.10 65.71 -8.19
C MET A 1049 54.69 66.66 -9.23
N PHE A 1050 54.10 67.84 -9.43
CA PHE A 1050 54.54 68.87 -10.38
C PHE A 1050 54.63 70.25 -9.69
N PRO A 1051 55.47 70.41 -8.65
CA PRO A 1051 55.45 71.59 -7.78
C PRO A 1051 55.82 72.88 -8.51
N ASN A 1052 56.73 72.82 -9.48
CA ASN A 1052 57.19 73.98 -10.24
C ASN A 1052 56.09 74.49 -11.19
N GLU A 1053 55.48 73.58 -11.94
CA GLU A 1053 54.38 73.85 -12.86
C GLU A 1053 53.13 74.31 -12.12
N TRP A 1054 52.84 73.69 -10.97
CA TRP A 1054 51.73 74.08 -10.09
C TRP A 1054 51.90 75.49 -9.53
N TYR A 1055 53.11 75.82 -9.02
CA TYR A 1055 53.41 77.15 -8.50
C TYR A 1055 53.27 78.23 -9.59
N ALA A 1056 53.81 77.97 -10.78
CA ALA A 1056 53.69 78.88 -11.93
C ALA A 1056 52.21 79.10 -12.32
N PHE A 1057 51.39 78.05 -12.29
CA PHE A 1057 49.98 78.13 -12.64
C PHE A 1057 49.14 78.93 -11.63
N VAL A 1058 49.28 78.66 -10.32
CA VAL A 1058 48.43 79.28 -9.28
C VAL A 1058 48.92 80.69 -8.93
N TYR A 1059 50.23 80.89 -8.79
CA TYR A 1059 50.82 82.13 -8.27
C TYR A 1059 51.51 82.98 -9.35
N GLY A 1060 51.82 82.43 -10.51
CA GLY A 1060 52.43 83.15 -11.63
C GLY A 1060 51.43 83.69 -12.67
N ASP A 1061 51.98 84.37 -13.68
CA ASP A 1061 51.23 85.05 -14.77
C ASP A 1061 50.72 84.10 -15.86
N THR A 1062 51.05 82.81 -15.82
CA THR A 1062 50.62 81.82 -16.82
C THR A 1062 49.15 81.42 -16.65
N GLU A 1063 48.38 81.36 -17.74
CA GLU A 1063 46.98 80.92 -17.72
C GLU A 1063 46.80 79.39 -17.80
N ASP A 1064 47.87 78.66 -18.15
CA ASP A 1064 47.86 77.26 -18.54
C ASP A 1064 48.72 76.40 -17.59
N LEU A 1065 48.18 75.28 -17.10
CA LEU A 1065 48.94 74.23 -16.41
C LEU A 1065 49.28 73.11 -17.38
N LYS A 1066 50.55 73.01 -17.78
CA LYS A 1066 51.04 71.96 -18.69
C LYS A 1066 51.82 70.90 -17.93
N ILE A 1067 51.26 69.68 -17.85
CA ILE A 1067 51.92 68.53 -17.20
C ILE A 1067 52.22 67.42 -18.21
N LYS A 1068 53.33 66.71 -18.01
CA LYS A 1068 53.71 65.57 -18.86
C LYS A 1068 53.48 64.26 -18.11
N ILE A 1069 52.54 63.46 -18.60
CA ILE A 1069 52.26 62.11 -18.07
C ILE A 1069 53.04 61.09 -18.90
N THR A 1070 53.73 60.18 -18.23
CA THR A 1070 54.47 59.06 -18.86
C THR A 1070 53.81 57.73 -18.55
N ARG A 1071 54.14 56.67 -19.31
CA ARG A 1071 53.59 55.32 -19.06
C ARG A 1071 54.06 54.71 -17.75
N GLU A 1072 55.27 55.05 -17.31
CA GLU A 1072 55.85 54.56 -16.04
C GLU A 1072 55.07 55.05 -14.81
N MET A 1073 54.37 56.19 -14.96
CA MET A 1073 53.48 56.73 -13.94
C MET A 1073 52.14 55.98 -13.83
N LEU A 1074 51.85 55.04 -14.73
CA LEU A 1074 50.63 54.21 -14.72
C LEU A 1074 51.02 52.73 -14.62
N PRO A 1075 51.04 52.14 -13.40
CA PRO A 1075 51.40 50.75 -13.19
C PRO A 1075 50.59 49.79 -14.08
N ASN A 1076 51.28 48.87 -14.77
CA ASN A 1076 50.68 47.81 -15.57
C ASN A 1076 49.79 48.29 -16.74
N PHE A 1077 49.94 49.55 -17.20
CA PHE A 1077 49.12 50.15 -18.25
C PHE A 1077 49.10 49.31 -19.54
N SER A 1078 47.92 48.80 -19.88
CA SER A 1078 47.68 47.99 -21.06
C SER A 1078 47.00 48.81 -22.16
N GLY A 1079 47.67 48.93 -23.30
CA GLY A 1079 47.16 49.63 -24.48
C GLY A 1079 47.65 51.07 -24.61
N SER A 1080 46.75 51.97 -25.02
CA SER A 1080 47.06 53.38 -25.31
C SER A 1080 45.96 54.36 -24.89
N LYS A 1081 44.80 53.90 -24.42
CA LYS A 1081 43.65 54.76 -24.11
C LYS A 1081 43.51 54.97 -22.60
N ILE A 1082 43.33 56.22 -22.21
CA ILE A 1082 42.78 56.56 -20.90
C ILE A 1082 41.26 56.37 -20.97
N THR A 1083 40.67 55.72 -19.97
CA THR A 1083 39.24 55.38 -19.99
C THR A 1083 38.37 56.41 -19.27
N GLY A 1084 38.95 57.23 -18.39
CA GLY A 1084 38.22 58.31 -17.73
C GLY A 1084 39.10 59.15 -16.80
N LEU A 1085 38.60 60.33 -16.44
CA LEU A 1085 39.24 61.27 -15.51
C LEU A 1085 38.24 61.75 -14.47
N VAL A 1086 38.66 61.77 -13.20
CA VAL A 1086 37.90 62.39 -12.11
C VAL A 1086 38.79 63.42 -11.41
N PRO A 1087 38.52 64.73 -11.58
CA PRO A 1087 39.25 65.79 -10.88
C PRO A 1087 38.71 65.97 -9.45
N HIS A 1088 39.60 66.27 -8.51
CA HIS A 1088 39.30 66.63 -7.14
C HIS A 1088 40.03 67.93 -6.81
N TYR A 1089 39.29 69.03 -6.81
CA TYR A 1089 39.81 70.35 -6.47
C TYR A 1089 39.82 70.56 -4.95
N GLU A 1090 40.99 70.82 -4.39
CA GLU A 1090 41.14 71.27 -3.00
C GLU A 1090 41.24 72.81 -3.02
N MET A 1091 40.36 73.50 -2.27
CA MET A 1091 40.24 74.96 -2.29
C MET A 1091 40.68 75.61 -0.98
N GLN A 1092 41.24 76.82 -1.06
CA GLN A 1092 41.42 77.78 0.02
C GLN A 1092 40.30 78.82 -0.04
N GLY A 1093 39.18 78.58 0.65
CA GLY A 1093 38.03 79.50 0.76
C GLY A 1093 36.80 79.09 -0.04
N GLU A 1094 35.78 79.96 -0.07
CA GLU A 1094 34.51 79.73 -0.80
C GLU A 1094 34.62 80.18 -2.25
N GLY A 1095 34.94 79.26 -3.16
CA GLY A 1095 35.00 79.49 -4.60
C GLY A 1095 34.67 78.24 -5.42
N GLN A 1096 34.18 78.43 -6.65
CA GLN A 1096 34.04 77.34 -7.64
C GLN A 1096 35.04 77.55 -8.77
N VAL A 1097 35.93 76.57 -8.96
CA VAL A 1097 36.86 76.50 -10.10
C VAL A 1097 36.60 75.20 -10.84
N SER A 1098 36.62 75.27 -12.16
CA SER A 1098 36.66 74.11 -13.05
C SER A 1098 37.79 74.27 -14.05
N LEU A 1099 38.41 73.17 -14.46
CA LEU A 1099 39.47 73.19 -15.47
C LEU A 1099 38.95 72.67 -16.80
N ILE A 1100 39.35 73.31 -17.89
CA ILE A 1100 39.15 72.84 -19.25
C ILE A 1100 40.46 72.17 -19.67
N MET A 1101 40.38 70.96 -20.19
CA MET A 1101 41.54 70.17 -20.59
C MET A 1101 41.78 70.29 -22.11
N ASN A 1102 43.02 70.56 -22.53
CA ASN A 1102 43.46 70.67 -23.93
C ASN A 1102 42.62 71.62 -24.80
N ASP A 1103 42.11 72.72 -24.22
CA ASP A 1103 41.24 73.70 -24.90
C ASP A 1103 39.96 73.10 -25.51
N ASP A 1104 39.54 71.92 -25.06
CA ASP A 1104 38.31 71.26 -25.46
C ASP A 1104 37.20 71.58 -24.45
N ASP A 1105 36.27 72.45 -24.84
CA ASP A 1105 35.15 72.89 -23.99
C ASP A 1105 34.25 71.70 -23.55
N ASP A 1106 34.20 70.61 -24.33
CA ASP A 1106 33.45 69.39 -23.99
C ASP A 1106 34.15 68.57 -22.88
N LEU A 1107 35.45 68.79 -22.64
CA LEU A 1107 36.26 68.21 -21.56
C LEU A 1107 36.42 69.17 -20.36
N THR A 1108 35.34 69.83 -19.97
CA THR A 1108 35.31 70.63 -18.73
C THR A 1108 35.27 69.71 -17.49
N LEU A 1109 36.39 69.59 -16.79
CA LEU A 1109 36.60 68.78 -15.60
C LEU A 1109 35.89 69.39 -14.39
N LYS A 1110 34.71 68.87 -14.04
CA LYS A 1110 33.93 69.33 -12.87
C LYS A 1110 34.33 68.56 -11.60
N HIS A 1111 34.42 69.26 -10.47
CA HIS A 1111 34.81 68.68 -9.17
C HIS A 1111 34.07 67.37 -8.87
N GLY A 1112 34.80 66.29 -8.63
CA GLY A 1112 34.25 64.99 -8.21
C GLY A 1112 33.37 64.31 -9.24
N LYS A 1113 33.27 64.81 -10.48
CA LYS A 1113 32.48 64.20 -11.54
C LYS A 1113 33.34 63.34 -12.45
N PHE A 1114 32.80 62.21 -12.87
CA PHE A 1114 33.39 61.38 -13.92
C PHE A 1114 33.32 62.09 -15.26
N ASN A 1115 34.46 62.16 -15.95
CA ASN A 1115 34.56 62.67 -17.32
C ASN A 1115 35.09 61.54 -18.19
N GLU A 1116 34.35 61.20 -19.25
CA GLU A 1116 34.84 60.25 -20.26
C GLU A 1116 36.03 60.86 -20.98
N ALA A 1117 37.15 60.16 -20.95
CA ALA A 1117 38.41 60.59 -21.57
C ALA A 1117 38.42 60.33 -23.09
N ASN A 1118 37.32 60.65 -23.78
CA ASN A 1118 37.13 60.35 -25.20
C ASN A 1118 38.22 61.01 -26.04
N GLY A 1119 39.16 60.21 -26.57
CA GLY A 1119 40.27 60.67 -27.40
C GLY A 1119 41.61 60.85 -26.70
N LEU A 1120 41.70 60.75 -25.37
CA LEU A 1120 42.97 60.86 -24.64
C LEU A 1120 43.79 59.57 -24.79
N MET A 1121 44.89 59.66 -25.53
CA MET A 1121 45.82 58.55 -25.75
C MET A 1121 47.20 58.82 -25.17
N LEU A 1122 47.77 57.82 -24.49
CA LEU A 1122 49.12 57.84 -23.96
C LEU A 1122 50.05 57.00 -24.86
N ARG A 1123 50.80 57.68 -25.72
CA ARG A 1123 51.81 57.07 -26.62
C ARG A 1123 53.08 56.69 -25.83
N SER A 1124 54.00 55.97 -26.44
CA SER A 1124 55.25 55.51 -25.78
C SER A 1124 56.11 56.66 -25.25
N SER A 1125 56.08 57.83 -25.88
CA SER A 1125 56.80 59.04 -25.46
C SER A 1125 56.12 59.84 -24.32
N GLY A 1126 54.98 59.36 -23.81
CA GLY A 1126 54.11 60.12 -22.91
C GLY A 1126 53.15 61.06 -23.66
N ALA A 1127 52.33 61.79 -22.89
CA ALA A 1127 51.42 62.82 -23.39
C ALA A 1127 51.51 64.07 -22.50
N THR A 1128 51.47 65.24 -23.12
CA THR A 1128 51.35 66.52 -22.40
C THR A 1128 49.87 66.88 -22.31
N TRP A 1129 49.40 67.13 -21.09
CA TRP A 1129 48.05 67.58 -20.80
C TRP A 1129 48.08 69.04 -20.39
N ASN A 1130 47.27 69.86 -21.05
CA ASN A 1130 47.12 71.29 -20.73
C ASN A 1130 45.81 71.50 -19.97
N PHE A 1131 45.82 72.29 -18.90
CA PHE A 1131 44.62 72.65 -18.14
C PHE A 1131 44.48 74.16 -18.01
N LYS A 1132 43.28 74.69 -18.29
CA LYS A 1132 42.95 76.11 -18.16
C LYS A 1132 41.82 76.32 -17.14
N ALA A 1133 41.99 77.25 -16.19
CA ALA A 1133 41.01 77.52 -15.15
C ALA A 1133 39.86 78.41 -15.62
N LYS A 1134 38.64 78.00 -15.26
CA LYS A 1134 37.40 78.78 -15.34
C LYS A 1134 36.93 79.02 -13.90
N GLY A 1135 37.13 80.24 -13.41
CA GLY A 1135 36.95 80.65 -12.01
C GLY A 1135 38.22 81.28 -11.42
N ASP A 1136 38.25 81.55 -10.11
CA ASP A 1136 39.43 82.11 -9.43
C ASP A 1136 40.49 81.04 -9.13
N LYS A 1137 41.50 80.93 -10.00
CA LYS A 1137 42.59 79.95 -9.85
C LYS A 1137 43.41 80.11 -8.57
N LYS A 1138 43.43 81.31 -7.95
CA LYS A 1138 44.19 81.55 -6.70
C LYS A 1138 43.55 80.89 -5.48
N SER A 1139 42.28 80.49 -5.60
CA SER A 1139 41.59 79.72 -4.58
C SER A 1139 41.94 78.23 -4.57
N LEU A 1140 42.76 77.71 -5.51
CA LEU A 1140 43.17 76.31 -5.54
C LEU A 1140 44.40 76.05 -4.65
N SER A 1141 44.31 75.14 -3.68
CA SER A 1141 45.48 74.58 -3.00
C SER A 1141 46.08 73.39 -3.74
N ASN A 1142 45.24 72.55 -4.36
CA ASN A 1142 45.68 71.35 -5.07
C ASN A 1142 44.64 70.89 -6.12
N LEU A 1143 45.11 70.14 -7.11
CA LEU A 1143 44.28 69.29 -7.96
C LEU A 1143 44.73 67.82 -7.78
N GLY A 1144 43.87 67.04 -7.15
CA GLY A 1144 43.94 65.58 -7.23
C GLY A 1144 43.29 65.11 -8.53
N LEU A 1145 43.99 64.33 -9.35
CA LEU A 1145 43.45 63.79 -10.60
C LEU A 1145 43.48 62.27 -10.56
N VAL A 1146 42.30 61.64 -10.55
CA VAL A 1146 42.17 60.19 -10.70
C VAL A 1146 42.11 59.85 -12.18
N VAL A 1147 43.12 59.14 -12.66
CA VAL A 1147 43.24 58.70 -14.05
C VAL A 1147 42.87 57.23 -14.13
N MET A 1148 41.82 56.91 -14.88
CA MET A 1148 41.35 55.53 -15.09
C MET A 1148 41.91 54.93 -16.37
N TYR A 1149 42.32 53.67 -16.30
CA TYR A 1149 42.86 52.92 -17.45
C TYR A 1149 42.67 51.41 -17.29
N LYS A 1150 43.03 50.63 -18.31
CA LYS A 1150 43.07 49.16 -18.22
C LYS A 1150 44.48 48.68 -17.95
N ALA A 1151 44.66 47.83 -16.94
CA ALA A 1151 45.94 47.20 -16.62
C ALA A 1151 45.97 45.72 -17.01
N VAL A 1152 47.17 45.20 -17.31
CA VAL A 1152 47.46 43.77 -17.55
C VAL A 1152 48.63 43.36 -16.67
N VAL A 1153 48.57 42.15 -16.12
CA VAL A 1153 49.63 41.56 -15.31
C VAL A 1153 50.69 40.88 -16.15
#